data_AF-A0A3D5G2M1-F1
#
_entry.id   AF-A0A3D5G2M1-F1
#
_cell.length_a   1.000
_cell.length_b   1.000
_cell.length_c   1.000
_cell.angle_alpha   90.00
_cell.angle_beta   90.00
_cell.angle_gamma   90.00
#
_symmetry.space_group_name_H-M   'P 1'
#
loop_
_entity.id
_entity.type
_entity.pdbx_description
1 polymer ?
#
loop_
_entity_poly.entity_id
_entity_poly.type
_entity_poly.pdbx_seq_one_letter_code
_entity_poly.pdbx_strand_id
1 'polypeptide(L)'
;MNSYFLSFAWGICILVSLIGWGGAVNRILFPQYRVDWGQRAAWGIAWSVIFGGLLNVTWTISQATILIYICLGALYGIIDAWANKTSIADDLNRLINAFKQNIFLAIGTFIAFLLTAVQYSGSVYWYDFNHHDDYHAYFVFPHKMLQIGSLGSDPFSERRLVSALGGQSFLNTFSLSVLDERSLYLIDPGCALVVMIGLIIGYCQQKEISKSSTLLVVFGFLLISREYTNITGILISVCLFLSLFRVFEWDNLKATNIHSNAAIVALLAAAICALKTTFIPACIILFTCSYFFYILGSQTKHKAIYEFCLASILMAVFILPWSISMYQSSGTLLYPILGKGFHGSVYGGSVKIPSSEIFRYPAIRLKLYAILAILYVPTILGIRFFIVGLRKKKIVREATLSIGLSAVTGAAIVVFSTGGSDVNRYSYPLLVVLSLIFILVFMENIEQKMSNFDLKKIHLIGAVFLLSLLLAIASDGYTKSGQYNKYLENVARGLKNVPLVTLDEREKYSKILDSVPEGEIVLTRLDKPFLMNFKKHTIWIADYPGGASLPPGMPSFKGEEALADYLVSKSIRYVAYSYANEANFPRKSLEGRLTISPQIPFWLRNQALNTFEFQESLQKLGETRKRIYDDGENFVIDLSSNKNKQ
;
A
#
# COMPACT_ATOMS: atom_id res chain seq x y z
N MET A 1 -14.96 16.34 17.39
CA MET A 1 -14.82 14.88 17.20
C MET A 1 -15.78 14.46 16.11
N ASN A 2 -15.32 13.75 15.08
CA ASN A 2 -16.20 13.27 14.01
C ASN A 2 -16.99 12.05 14.48
N SER A 3 -18.25 11.96 14.08
CA SER A 3 -19.10 10.81 14.41
C SER A 3 -18.72 9.60 13.55
N TYR A 4 -18.85 8.40 14.10
CA TYR A 4 -18.66 7.15 13.37
C TYR A 4 -19.45 7.09 12.05
N PHE A 5 -20.71 7.55 12.05
CA PHE A 5 -21.55 7.55 10.86
C PHE A 5 -21.06 8.53 9.78
N LEU A 6 -20.47 9.67 10.17
CA LEU A 6 -19.81 10.55 9.22
C LEU A 6 -18.62 9.86 8.56
N SER A 7 -17.77 9.18 9.34
CA SER A 7 -16.64 8.43 8.81
C SER A 7 -17.08 7.32 7.84
N PHE A 8 -18.16 6.61 8.18
CA PHE A 8 -18.75 5.59 7.31
C PHE A 8 -19.25 6.19 5.99
N ALA A 9 -20.07 7.24 6.05
CA ALA A 9 -20.61 7.89 4.86
C ALA A 9 -19.52 8.52 3.99
N TRP A 10 -18.46 9.06 4.61
CA TRP A 10 -17.32 9.64 3.91
C TRP A 10 -16.57 8.59 3.09
N GLY A 11 -16.37 7.39 3.61
CA GLY A 11 -15.76 6.30 2.83
C GLY A 11 -16.59 5.90 1.61
N ILE A 12 -17.93 5.91 1.71
CA ILE A 12 -18.81 5.68 0.56
C ILE A 12 -18.66 6.82 -0.47
N CYS A 13 -18.57 8.07 -0.01
CA CYS A 13 -18.31 9.22 -0.89
C CYS A 13 -16.98 9.07 -1.64
N ILE A 14 -15.91 8.66 -0.96
CA ILE A 14 -14.61 8.35 -1.57
C ILE A 14 -14.75 7.24 -2.63
N LEU A 15 -15.45 6.15 -2.32
CA LEU A 15 -15.68 5.06 -3.28
C LEU A 15 -16.40 5.54 -4.55
N VAL A 16 -17.46 6.33 -4.40
CA VAL A 16 -18.19 6.91 -5.54
C VAL A 16 -17.27 7.84 -6.35
N SER A 17 -16.42 8.61 -5.67
CA SER A 17 -15.43 9.46 -6.33
C SER A 17 -14.40 8.69 -7.14
N LEU A 18 -13.86 7.61 -6.58
CA LEU A 18 -12.93 6.71 -7.28
C LEU A 18 -13.60 6.06 -8.50
N ILE A 19 -14.86 5.60 -8.38
CA ILE A 19 -15.63 5.08 -9.51
C ILE A 19 -15.81 6.16 -10.58
N GLY A 20 -16.10 7.40 -10.19
CA GLY A 20 -16.29 8.52 -11.10
C GLY A 20 -15.02 8.89 -11.86
N TRP A 21 -13.90 9.07 -11.19
CA TRP A 21 -12.61 9.32 -11.84
C TRP A 21 -12.22 8.17 -12.79
N GLY A 22 -12.46 6.93 -12.37
CA GLY A 22 -12.29 5.77 -13.24
C GLY A 22 -13.21 5.74 -14.46
N GLY A 23 -14.46 6.20 -14.29
CA GLY A 23 -15.42 6.38 -15.38
C GLY A 23 -14.98 7.47 -16.37
N ALA A 24 -14.39 8.56 -15.88
CA ALA A 24 -13.82 9.59 -16.72
C ALA A 24 -12.65 9.05 -17.55
N VAL A 25 -11.71 8.34 -16.91
CA VAL A 25 -10.60 7.64 -17.60
C VAL A 25 -11.15 6.66 -18.64
N ASN A 26 -12.15 5.86 -18.29
CA ASN A 26 -12.76 4.91 -19.21
C ASN A 26 -13.39 5.59 -20.43
N ARG A 27 -14.13 6.70 -20.22
CA ARG A 27 -14.76 7.43 -21.32
C ARG A 27 -13.76 8.12 -22.24
N ILE A 28 -12.65 8.62 -21.69
CA ILE A 28 -11.60 9.29 -22.46
C ILE A 28 -10.81 8.27 -23.30
N LEU A 29 -10.35 7.18 -22.68
CA LEU A 29 -9.48 6.20 -23.35
C LEU A 29 -10.28 5.19 -24.19
N PHE A 30 -11.50 4.86 -23.78
CA PHE A 30 -12.31 3.81 -24.40
C PHE A 30 -13.77 4.26 -24.56
N PRO A 31 -14.07 5.30 -25.35
CA PRO A 31 -15.41 5.88 -25.45
C PRO A 31 -16.49 4.90 -25.92
N GLN A 32 -16.11 3.86 -26.66
CA GLN A 32 -17.02 2.84 -27.19
C GLN A 32 -17.24 1.67 -26.22
N TYR A 33 -16.44 1.56 -25.16
CA TYR A 33 -16.47 0.41 -24.26
C TYR A 33 -16.59 0.85 -22.82
N ARG A 34 -17.54 0.26 -22.12
CA ARG A 34 -17.69 0.47 -20.69
C ARG A 34 -17.15 -0.73 -19.92
N VAL A 35 -16.22 -0.48 -19.01
CA VAL A 35 -15.77 -1.49 -18.05
C VAL A 35 -16.66 -1.48 -16.80
N ASP A 36 -16.71 -2.61 -16.10
CA ASP A 36 -17.49 -2.74 -14.86
C ASP A 36 -17.03 -1.74 -13.79
N TRP A 37 -17.89 -1.53 -12.79
CA TRP A 37 -17.63 -0.54 -11.74
C TRP A 37 -16.38 -0.85 -10.90
N GLY A 38 -16.03 -2.13 -10.70
CA GLY A 38 -14.84 -2.51 -9.95
C GLY A 38 -13.56 -2.14 -10.70
N GLN A 39 -13.55 -2.40 -12.01
CA GLN A 39 -12.46 -2.00 -12.89
C GLN A 39 -12.33 -0.47 -12.97
N ARG A 40 -13.46 0.26 -13.04
CA ARG A 40 -13.45 1.73 -12.97
C ARG A 40 -12.90 2.22 -11.64
N ALA A 41 -13.35 1.70 -10.50
CA ALA A 41 -12.83 2.10 -9.20
C ALA A 41 -11.30 1.91 -9.12
N ALA A 42 -10.78 0.78 -9.61
CA ALA A 42 -9.33 0.54 -9.66
C ALA A 42 -8.59 1.54 -10.59
N TRP A 43 -9.19 1.90 -11.73
CA TRP A 43 -8.64 2.95 -12.61
C TRP A 43 -8.67 4.32 -11.96
N GLY A 44 -9.71 4.64 -11.18
CA GLY A 44 -9.79 5.88 -10.42
C GLY A 44 -8.78 5.97 -9.29
N ILE A 45 -8.48 4.84 -8.62
CA ILE A 45 -7.38 4.76 -7.66
C ILE A 45 -6.05 5.04 -8.37
N ALA A 46 -5.79 4.39 -9.50
CA ALA A 46 -4.55 4.59 -10.23
C ALA A 46 -4.39 6.05 -10.71
N TRP A 47 -5.47 6.64 -11.24
CA TRP A 47 -5.53 8.06 -11.58
C TRP A 47 -5.24 8.96 -10.38
N SER A 48 -5.87 8.67 -9.24
CA SER A 48 -5.65 9.43 -7.99
C SER A 48 -4.19 9.41 -7.57
N VAL A 49 -3.52 8.26 -7.66
CA VAL A 49 -2.09 8.14 -7.31
C VAL A 49 -1.20 8.99 -8.23
N ILE A 50 -1.46 9.01 -9.54
CA ILE A 50 -0.66 9.82 -10.48
C ILE A 50 -0.96 11.30 -10.31
N PHE A 51 -2.23 11.67 -10.20
CA PHE A 51 -2.65 13.05 -9.98
C PHE A 51 -2.09 13.61 -8.67
N GLY A 52 -2.08 12.79 -7.60
CA GLY A 52 -1.46 13.15 -6.33
C GLY A 52 0.04 13.45 -6.44
N GLY A 53 0.75 12.79 -7.35
CA GLY A 53 2.15 13.07 -7.62
C GLY A 53 2.36 14.47 -8.18
N LEU A 54 1.48 14.90 -9.10
CA LEU A 54 1.47 16.26 -9.66
C LEU A 54 1.15 17.29 -8.57
N LEU A 55 0.13 17.05 -7.75
CA LEU A 55 -0.20 17.96 -6.64
C LEU A 55 0.96 18.07 -5.64
N ASN A 56 1.63 16.96 -5.36
CA ASN A 56 2.74 16.90 -4.41
C ASN A 56 3.97 17.72 -4.88
N VAL A 57 4.33 17.67 -6.17
CA VAL A 57 5.46 18.47 -6.69
C VAL A 57 5.11 19.93 -6.93
N THR A 58 3.82 20.24 -7.10
CA THR A 58 3.32 21.62 -7.22
C THR A 58 2.98 22.24 -5.87
N TRP A 59 3.14 21.49 -4.76
CA TRP A 59 2.85 21.95 -3.40
C TRP A 59 1.38 22.39 -3.21
N THR A 60 0.44 21.72 -3.90
CA THR A 60 -0.99 22.10 -3.91
C THR A 60 -1.89 21.17 -3.11
N ILE A 61 -1.35 20.18 -2.41
CA ILE A 61 -2.16 19.28 -1.58
C ILE A 61 -2.68 20.04 -0.36
N SER A 62 -3.99 20.22 -0.28
CA SER A 62 -4.63 20.84 0.87
C SER A 62 -5.97 20.18 1.13
N GLN A 63 -6.55 20.42 2.30
CA GLN A 63 -7.90 19.96 2.59
C GLN A 63 -8.89 20.39 1.50
N ALA A 64 -8.85 21.66 1.08
CA ALA A 64 -9.72 22.19 0.03
C ALA A 64 -9.49 21.47 -1.32
N THR A 65 -8.23 21.29 -1.73
CA THR A 65 -7.89 20.61 -3.00
C THR A 65 -8.41 19.17 -3.01
N ILE A 66 -8.25 18.44 -1.90
CA ILE A 66 -8.71 17.06 -1.77
C ILE A 66 -10.24 16.99 -1.79
N LEU A 67 -10.93 17.89 -1.08
CA LEU A 67 -12.39 17.94 -1.08
C LEU A 67 -12.94 18.24 -2.48
N ILE A 68 -12.39 19.22 -3.19
CA ILE A 68 -12.76 19.53 -4.58
C ILE A 68 -12.56 18.30 -5.47
N TYR A 69 -11.40 17.65 -5.37
CA TYR A 69 -11.08 16.45 -6.14
C TYR A 69 -12.10 15.32 -5.87
N ILE A 70 -12.43 15.07 -4.60
CA ILE A 70 -13.39 14.03 -4.22
C ILE A 70 -14.79 14.37 -4.72
N CYS A 71 -15.25 15.60 -4.52
CA CYS A 71 -16.57 16.08 -4.95
C CYS A 71 -16.73 16.00 -6.48
N LEU A 72 -15.72 16.42 -7.25
CA LEU A 72 -15.77 16.34 -8.72
C LEU A 72 -15.85 14.89 -9.21
N GLY A 73 -15.03 13.99 -8.64
CA GLY A 73 -15.12 12.57 -8.93
C GLY A 73 -16.49 12.00 -8.58
N ALA A 74 -17.02 12.33 -7.39
CA ALA A 74 -18.29 11.80 -6.92
C ALA A 74 -19.45 12.30 -7.79
N LEU A 75 -19.45 13.59 -8.15
CA LEU A 75 -20.41 14.19 -9.06
C LEU A 75 -20.38 13.49 -10.42
N TYR A 76 -19.20 13.26 -11.00
CA TYR A 76 -19.08 12.52 -12.25
C TYR A 76 -19.60 11.08 -12.10
N GLY A 77 -19.29 10.40 -11.00
CA GLY A 77 -19.78 9.06 -10.70
C GLY A 77 -21.31 9.00 -10.63
N ILE A 78 -21.95 9.99 -10.00
CA ILE A 78 -23.41 10.11 -9.90
C ILE A 78 -24.02 10.38 -11.28
N ILE A 79 -23.44 11.30 -12.06
CA ILE A 79 -23.90 11.63 -13.42
C ILE A 79 -23.80 10.39 -14.32
N ASP A 80 -22.68 9.66 -14.26
CA ASP A 80 -22.45 8.45 -15.04
C ASP A 80 -23.39 7.31 -14.62
N ALA A 81 -23.70 7.18 -13.32
CA ALA A 81 -24.71 6.24 -12.83
C ALA A 81 -26.11 6.62 -13.33
N TRP A 82 -26.49 7.90 -13.24
CA TRP A 82 -27.78 8.40 -13.73
C TRP A 82 -27.94 8.16 -15.22
N ALA A 83 -26.94 8.52 -16.02
CA ALA A 83 -26.95 8.36 -17.48
C ALA A 83 -27.19 6.91 -17.90
N ASN A 84 -26.93 5.95 -17.01
CA ASN A 84 -27.05 4.53 -17.27
C ASN A 84 -27.95 3.81 -16.26
N LYS A 85 -28.91 4.56 -15.68
CA LYS A 85 -29.87 4.05 -14.71
C LYS A 85 -30.67 2.86 -15.21
N THR A 86 -30.95 2.79 -16.51
CA THR A 86 -31.67 1.67 -17.15
C THR A 86 -30.85 0.39 -17.08
N SER A 87 -29.58 0.43 -17.49
CA SER A 87 -28.67 -0.71 -17.37
C SER A 87 -28.50 -1.18 -15.93
N ILE A 88 -28.39 -0.24 -14.98
CA ILE A 88 -28.29 -0.58 -13.55
C ILE A 88 -29.58 -1.23 -13.05
N ALA A 89 -30.74 -0.70 -13.42
CA ALA A 89 -32.04 -1.26 -13.06
C ALA A 89 -32.23 -2.67 -13.66
N ASP A 90 -31.80 -2.89 -14.90
CA ASP A 90 -31.86 -4.20 -15.56
C ASP A 90 -30.98 -5.23 -14.85
N ASP A 91 -29.76 -4.85 -14.46
CA ASP A 91 -28.85 -5.73 -13.71
C ASP A 91 -29.39 -6.06 -12.31
N LEU A 92 -30.01 -5.10 -11.62
CA LEU A 92 -30.69 -5.31 -10.35
C LEU A 92 -31.90 -6.25 -10.51
N ASN A 93 -32.73 -6.05 -11.54
CA ASN A 93 -33.86 -6.91 -11.82
C ASN A 93 -33.42 -8.35 -12.13
N ARG A 94 -32.33 -8.52 -12.90
CA ARG A 94 -31.71 -9.84 -13.15
C ARG A 94 -31.18 -10.49 -11.87
N LEU A 95 -30.68 -9.72 -10.91
CA LEU A 95 -30.24 -10.23 -9.62
C LEU A 95 -31.42 -10.68 -8.77
N ILE A 96 -32.46 -9.83 -8.65
CA ILE A 96 -33.70 -10.13 -7.90
C ILE A 96 -34.37 -11.39 -8.46
N ASN A 97 -34.47 -11.51 -9.78
CA ASN A 97 -35.04 -12.69 -10.42
C ASN A 97 -34.22 -13.96 -10.11
N ALA A 98 -32.89 -13.85 -10.08
CA ALA A 98 -32.04 -14.98 -9.68
C ALA A 98 -32.22 -15.37 -8.20
N PHE A 99 -32.47 -14.40 -7.31
CA PHE A 99 -32.78 -14.68 -5.90
C PHE A 99 -34.13 -15.37 -5.73
N LYS A 100 -35.14 -14.98 -6.52
CA LYS A 100 -36.45 -15.66 -6.54
C LYS A 100 -36.33 -17.12 -7.01
N GLN A 101 -35.43 -17.39 -7.96
CA GLN A 101 -35.20 -18.73 -8.49
C GLN A 101 -34.30 -19.59 -7.60
N ASN A 102 -33.42 -18.98 -6.79
CA ASN A 102 -32.46 -19.69 -5.97
C ASN A 102 -32.28 -19.02 -4.60
N ILE A 103 -32.97 -19.57 -3.59
CA ILE A 103 -32.92 -19.07 -2.21
C ILE A 103 -31.52 -19.18 -1.60
N PHE A 104 -30.73 -20.20 -1.94
CA PHE A 104 -29.36 -20.35 -1.43
C PHE A 104 -28.44 -19.25 -1.98
N LEU A 105 -28.63 -18.84 -3.24
CA LEU A 105 -27.92 -17.71 -3.82
C LEU A 105 -28.28 -16.40 -3.09
N ALA A 106 -29.56 -16.22 -2.72
CA ALA A 106 -30.01 -15.05 -1.98
C ALA A 106 -29.41 -15.01 -0.56
N ILE A 107 -29.52 -16.11 0.19
CA ILE A 107 -28.95 -16.25 1.54
C ILE A 107 -27.43 -16.04 1.50
N GLY A 108 -26.74 -16.70 0.57
CA GLY A 108 -25.30 -16.54 0.46
C GLY A 108 -24.90 -15.12 0.06
N THR A 109 -25.62 -14.47 -0.85
CA THR A 109 -25.33 -13.05 -1.18
C THR A 109 -25.56 -12.15 0.03
N PHE A 110 -26.60 -12.40 0.83
CA PHE A 110 -26.85 -11.67 2.07
C PHE A 110 -25.72 -11.85 3.10
N ILE A 111 -25.24 -13.08 3.31
CA ILE A 111 -24.12 -13.34 4.23
C ILE A 111 -22.83 -12.67 3.69
N ALA A 112 -22.53 -12.78 2.40
CA ALA A 112 -21.35 -12.11 1.82
C ALA A 112 -21.43 -10.58 1.96
N PHE A 113 -22.62 -10.00 1.78
CA PHE A 113 -22.88 -8.58 2.05
C PHE A 113 -22.65 -8.25 3.53
N LEU A 114 -23.19 -9.04 4.47
CA LEU A 114 -23.02 -8.83 5.91
C LEU A 114 -21.54 -8.88 6.31
N LEU A 115 -20.79 -9.87 5.83
CA LEU A 115 -19.34 -9.99 6.10
C LEU A 115 -18.58 -8.78 5.53
N THR A 116 -18.91 -8.35 4.32
CA THR A 116 -18.33 -7.16 3.70
C THR A 116 -18.65 -5.91 4.53
N ALA A 117 -19.90 -5.75 4.96
CA ALA A 117 -20.36 -4.64 5.75
C ALA A 117 -19.63 -4.59 7.11
N VAL A 118 -19.47 -5.72 7.80
CA VAL A 118 -18.74 -5.78 9.07
C VAL A 118 -17.27 -5.39 8.89
N GLN A 119 -16.59 -5.92 7.88
CA GLN A 119 -15.19 -5.59 7.63
C GLN A 119 -15.00 -4.12 7.24
N TYR A 120 -15.85 -3.61 6.36
CA TYR A 120 -15.84 -2.20 5.97
C TYR A 120 -16.08 -1.31 7.20
N SER A 121 -17.15 -1.59 7.95
CA SER A 121 -17.54 -0.87 9.17
C SER A 121 -16.43 -0.87 10.23
N GLY A 122 -15.75 -2.00 10.41
CA GLY A 122 -14.62 -2.11 11.35
C GLY A 122 -13.32 -1.52 10.83
N SER A 123 -13.24 -1.15 9.55
CA SER A 123 -12.09 -0.45 8.94
C SER A 123 -12.24 1.07 8.95
N VAL A 124 -13.48 1.56 9.04
CA VAL A 124 -13.82 2.99 9.22
C VAL A 124 -13.19 3.55 10.50
N TYR A 125 -12.98 2.70 11.49
CA TYR A 125 -12.48 3.07 12.80
C TYR A 125 -11.48 2.05 13.30
N TRP A 126 -10.27 2.48 13.64
CA TRP A 126 -9.24 1.58 14.15
C TRP A 126 -8.47 2.24 15.30
N TYR A 127 -7.98 1.43 16.23
CA TYR A 127 -7.26 1.91 17.42
C TYR A 127 -5.91 1.20 17.65
N ASP A 128 -5.64 0.10 16.94
CA ASP A 128 -4.49 -0.76 17.17
C ASP A 128 -3.49 -0.62 16.02
N PHE A 129 -2.88 0.57 15.94
CA PHE A 129 -1.88 0.91 14.93
C PHE A 129 -0.48 0.53 15.40
N ASN A 130 0.43 0.30 14.46
CA ASN A 130 1.81 -0.02 14.79
C ASN A 130 2.54 1.25 15.17
N HIS A 131 2.83 1.42 16.45
CA HIS A 131 3.43 2.65 16.94
C HIS A 131 4.77 2.98 16.28
N HIS A 132 5.62 1.99 16.04
CA HIS A 132 6.94 2.25 15.47
C HIS A 132 6.87 2.65 14.00
N ASP A 133 5.94 2.08 13.23
CA ASP A 133 5.76 2.31 11.79
C ASP A 133 4.82 3.50 11.53
N ASP A 134 3.59 3.41 12.05
CA ASP A 134 2.50 4.30 11.75
C ASP A 134 2.73 5.68 12.38
N TYR A 135 2.94 5.74 13.69
CA TYR A 135 3.04 7.03 14.39
C TYR A 135 4.30 7.78 14.00
N HIS A 136 5.42 7.07 13.84
CA HIS A 136 6.69 7.71 13.55
C HIS A 136 6.80 8.20 12.10
N ALA A 137 6.09 7.59 11.14
CA ALA A 137 6.26 7.93 9.74
C ALA A 137 4.96 7.93 8.93
N TYR A 138 4.23 6.81 8.87
CA TYR A 138 3.15 6.71 7.90
C TYR A 138 1.99 7.68 8.17
N PHE A 139 1.76 8.08 9.42
CA PHE A 139 0.81 9.13 9.78
C PHE A 139 1.35 10.54 9.46
N VAL A 140 2.66 10.76 9.64
CA VAL A 140 3.33 12.05 9.35
C VAL A 140 3.09 12.45 7.90
N PHE A 141 3.27 11.52 6.96
CA PHE A 141 3.23 11.83 5.53
C PHE A 141 1.94 12.50 5.04
N PRO A 142 0.73 11.93 5.24
CA PRO A 142 -0.51 12.59 4.83
C PRO A 142 -0.82 13.87 5.62
N HIS A 143 -0.45 13.95 6.91
CA HIS A 143 -0.58 15.20 7.68
C HIS A 143 0.29 16.31 7.11
N LYS A 144 1.57 16.01 6.81
CA LYS A 144 2.51 16.92 6.18
C LYS A 144 1.99 17.36 4.82
N MET A 145 1.54 16.43 3.97
CA MET A 145 0.90 16.77 2.68
C MET A 145 -0.25 17.77 2.83
N LEU A 146 -1.21 17.54 3.74
CA LEU A 146 -2.36 18.42 3.94
C LEU A 146 -2.00 19.79 4.55
N GLN A 147 -0.93 19.84 5.33
CA GLN A 147 -0.48 21.05 6.00
C GLN A 147 0.39 21.93 5.10
N ILE A 148 1.37 21.36 4.40
CA ILE A 148 2.36 22.15 3.63
C ILE A 148 2.24 22.00 2.12
N GLY A 149 1.26 21.27 1.57
CA GLY A 149 1.11 21.13 0.12
C GLY A 149 1.81 19.91 -0.48
N SER A 150 2.72 19.27 0.27
CA SER A 150 3.65 18.26 -0.23
C SER A 150 4.13 17.34 0.90
N LEU A 151 4.71 16.19 0.54
CA LEU A 151 5.58 15.42 1.45
C LEU A 151 6.76 16.25 1.94
N GLY A 152 7.18 17.25 1.16
CA GLY A 152 8.33 18.09 1.44
C GLY A 152 9.64 17.31 1.54
N SER A 153 10.67 17.98 2.06
CA SER A 153 11.95 17.34 2.35
C SER A 153 11.90 16.63 3.71
N ASP A 154 12.44 15.42 3.76
CA ASP A 154 12.61 14.64 5.00
C ASP A 154 13.87 13.76 4.90
N PRO A 155 15.07 14.35 4.91
CA PRO A 155 16.31 13.64 4.60
C PRO A 155 16.75 12.66 5.71
N PHE A 156 16.13 12.73 6.88
CA PHE A 156 16.40 11.87 8.04
C PHE A 156 15.42 10.71 8.18
N SER A 157 14.33 10.69 7.39
CA SER A 157 13.34 9.62 7.44
C SER A 157 13.76 8.45 6.55
N GLU A 158 14.10 7.31 7.16
CA GLU A 158 14.38 6.08 6.43
C GLU A 158 13.14 5.62 5.68
N ARG A 159 11.96 5.63 6.34
CA ARG A 159 10.72 5.15 5.68
C ARG A 159 10.28 6.02 4.51
N ARG A 160 10.55 7.32 4.52
CA ARG A 160 10.31 8.20 3.37
C ARG A 160 11.10 7.74 2.15
N LEU A 161 12.31 7.21 2.36
CA LEU A 161 13.22 6.76 1.33
C LEU A 161 12.92 5.32 0.86
N VAL A 162 12.74 4.39 1.80
CA VAL A 162 12.75 2.95 1.47
C VAL A 162 11.35 2.35 1.26
N SER A 163 10.29 2.95 1.80
CA SER A 163 8.97 2.29 1.85
C SER A 163 8.16 2.44 0.56
N ALA A 164 8.03 3.67 0.06
CA ALA A 164 7.16 4.01 -1.05
C ALA A 164 7.55 5.36 -1.67
N LEU A 165 7.05 5.64 -2.87
CA LEU A 165 7.26 6.92 -3.53
C LEU A 165 6.29 8.02 -3.02
N GLY A 166 5.15 7.64 -2.45
CA GLY A 166 4.18 8.57 -1.85
C GLY A 166 2.71 8.30 -2.19
N GLY A 167 2.43 7.35 -3.09
CA GLY A 167 1.08 7.10 -3.58
C GLY A 167 0.08 6.73 -2.47
N GLN A 168 0.45 5.83 -1.56
CA GLN A 168 -0.43 5.46 -0.44
C GLN A 168 -0.66 6.64 0.51
N SER A 169 0.39 7.41 0.83
CA SER A 169 0.28 8.59 1.68
C SER A 169 -0.68 9.61 1.09
N PHE A 170 -0.66 9.82 -0.22
CA PHE A 170 -1.63 10.68 -0.89
C PHE A 170 -3.06 10.16 -0.75
N LEU A 171 -3.31 8.87 -0.98
CA LEU A 171 -4.64 8.31 -0.81
C LEU A 171 -5.16 8.44 0.63
N ASN A 172 -4.27 8.35 1.63
CA ASN A 172 -4.64 8.56 3.03
C ASN A 172 -5.08 10.00 3.33
N THR A 173 -4.68 11.00 2.52
CA THR A 173 -5.20 12.37 2.65
C THR A 173 -6.70 12.46 2.38
N PHE A 174 -7.28 11.52 1.63
CA PHE A 174 -8.73 11.48 1.39
C PHE A 174 -9.49 11.27 2.70
N SER A 175 -8.98 10.39 3.58
CA SER A 175 -9.54 10.21 4.92
C SER A 175 -9.29 11.45 5.79
N LEU A 176 -8.03 11.89 5.91
CA LEU A 176 -7.65 12.98 6.82
C LEU A 176 -8.17 14.37 6.44
N SER A 177 -8.69 14.54 5.22
CA SER A 177 -9.31 15.80 4.79
C SER A 177 -10.63 16.11 5.52
N VAL A 178 -11.29 15.09 6.09
CA VAL A 178 -12.54 15.26 6.85
C VAL A 178 -12.45 14.56 8.20
N LEU A 179 -11.82 13.40 8.23
CA LEU A 179 -11.76 12.50 9.37
C LEU A 179 -10.43 12.64 10.13
N ASP A 180 -10.34 11.94 11.26
CA ASP A 180 -9.11 11.86 12.06
C ASP A 180 -8.34 10.55 11.78
N GLU A 181 -7.25 10.37 12.53
CA GLU A 181 -6.27 9.31 12.32
C GLU A 181 -6.85 7.90 12.52
N ARG A 182 -7.98 7.78 13.24
CA ARG A 182 -8.67 6.50 13.45
C ARG A 182 -9.22 5.91 12.16
N SER A 183 -9.49 6.77 11.18
CA SER A 183 -10.02 6.36 9.88
C SER A 183 -8.94 6.11 8.84
N LEU A 184 -7.65 6.04 9.21
CA LEU A 184 -6.57 5.79 8.24
C LEU A 184 -6.61 4.40 7.58
N TYR A 185 -7.36 3.45 8.14
CA TYR A 185 -7.68 2.17 7.49
C TYR A 185 -8.95 2.19 6.60
N LEU A 186 -9.62 3.34 6.48
CA LEU A 186 -10.80 3.49 5.65
C LEU A 186 -10.50 3.24 4.17
N ILE A 187 -9.33 3.66 3.68
CA ILE A 187 -9.01 3.58 2.25
C ILE A 187 -8.59 2.16 1.85
N ASP A 188 -7.59 1.59 2.51
CA ASP A 188 -7.02 0.30 2.11
C ASP A 188 -7.87 -0.89 2.60
N PRO A 189 -7.96 -1.20 3.91
CA PRO A 189 -8.89 -2.23 4.39
C PRO A 189 -10.38 -1.99 4.09
N GLY A 190 -10.83 -0.73 4.10
CA GLY A 190 -12.25 -0.39 3.88
C GLY A 190 -12.62 -0.30 2.40
N CYS A 191 -12.20 0.75 1.70
CA CYS A 191 -12.63 1.02 0.33
C CYS A 191 -12.08 -0.04 -0.64
N ALA A 192 -10.82 -0.43 -0.52
CA ALA A 192 -10.23 -1.42 -1.43
C ALA A 192 -10.88 -2.80 -1.30
N LEU A 193 -11.47 -3.14 -0.15
CA LEU A 193 -12.28 -4.36 0.01
C LEU A 193 -13.48 -4.34 -0.93
N VAL A 194 -14.22 -3.23 -0.96
CA VAL A 194 -15.38 -3.07 -1.84
C VAL A 194 -14.93 -3.11 -3.30
N VAL A 195 -13.83 -2.44 -3.64
CA VAL A 195 -13.26 -2.47 -5.00
C VAL A 195 -12.84 -3.88 -5.41
N MET A 196 -12.20 -4.66 -4.52
CA MET A 196 -11.84 -6.05 -4.79
C MET A 196 -13.05 -6.92 -5.12
N ILE A 197 -14.12 -6.81 -4.33
CA ILE A 197 -15.36 -7.54 -4.58
C ILE A 197 -15.92 -7.15 -5.96
N GLY A 198 -15.90 -5.86 -6.29
CA GLY A 198 -16.29 -5.39 -7.62
C GLY A 198 -15.46 -5.96 -8.75
N LEU A 199 -14.13 -6.03 -8.58
CA LEU A 199 -13.22 -6.62 -9.56
C LEU A 199 -13.48 -8.11 -9.77
N ILE A 200 -13.75 -8.86 -8.69
CA ILE A 200 -14.10 -10.29 -8.75
C ILE A 200 -15.41 -10.48 -9.51
N ILE A 201 -16.46 -9.76 -9.09
CA ILE A 201 -17.79 -9.84 -9.73
C ILE A 201 -17.68 -9.45 -11.21
N GLY A 202 -17.00 -8.35 -11.52
CA GLY A 202 -16.81 -7.87 -12.88
C GLY A 202 -16.06 -8.86 -13.77
N TYR A 203 -15.02 -9.51 -13.24
CA TYR A 203 -14.31 -10.56 -13.98
C TYR A 203 -15.22 -11.76 -14.26
N CYS A 204 -15.92 -12.24 -13.24
CA CYS A 204 -16.84 -13.37 -13.38
C CYS A 204 -17.95 -13.06 -14.40
N GLN A 205 -18.53 -11.87 -14.36
CA GLN A 205 -19.54 -11.43 -15.33
C GLN A 205 -18.98 -11.40 -16.75
N GLN A 206 -17.79 -10.82 -16.94
CA GLN A 206 -17.12 -10.73 -18.25
C GLN A 206 -16.81 -12.12 -18.84
N LYS A 207 -16.52 -13.10 -17.98
CA LYS A 207 -16.19 -14.47 -18.37
C LYS A 207 -17.38 -15.43 -18.34
N GLU A 208 -18.60 -14.90 -18.12
CA GLU A 208 -19.85 -15.66 -18.03
C GLU A 208 -19.82 -16.75 -16.93
N ILE A 209 -19.06 -16.51 -15.86
CA ILE A 209 -19.02 -17.40 -14.69
C ILE A 209 -20.33 -17.27 -13.91
N SER A 210 -20.88 -18.39 -13.47
CA SER A 210 -22.14 -18.48 -12.75
C SER A 210 -22.14 -17.68 -11.45
N LYS A 211 -23.32 -17.19 -11.06
CA LYS A 211 -23.49 -16.39 -9.84
C LYS A 211 -23.10 -17.17 -8.57
N SER A 212 -23.35 -18.48 -8.54
CA SER A 212 -22.98 -19.35 -7.41
C SER A 212 -21.46 -19.49 -7.26
N SER A 213 -20.74 -19.73 -8.36
CA SER A 213 -19.27 -19.79 -8.32
C SER A 213 -18.66 -18.42 -8.01
N THR A 214 -19.22 -17.35 -8.58
CA THR A 214 -18.82 -15.97 -8.24
C THR A 214 -18.94 -15.72 -6.73
N LEU A 215 -20.10 -16.07 -6.16
CA LEU A 215 -20.38 -15.92 -4.74
C LEU A 215 -19.40 -16.74 -3.89
N LEU A 216 -19.06 -17.95 -4.32
CA LEU A 216 -18.09 -18.79 -3.63
C LEU A 216 -16.67 -18.20 -3.64
N VAL A 217 -16.25 -17.60 -4.75
CA VAL A 217 -14.97 -16.88 -4.83
C VAL A 217 -14.97 -15.66 -3.92
N VAL A 218 -16.07 -14.88 -3.91
CA VAL A 218 -16.24 -13.73 -3.01
C VAL A 218 -16.19 -14.16 -1.54
N PHE A 219 -16.89 -15.25 -1.18
CA PHE A 219 -16.81 -15.81 0.16
C PHE A 219 -15.41 -16.26 0.53
N GLY A 220 -14.75 -17.02 -0.36
CA GLY A 220 -13.36 -17.44 -0.18
C GLY A 220 -12.46 -16.24 0.10
N PHE A 221 -12.62 -15.15 -0.65
CA PHE A 221 -11.91 -13.88 -0.47
C PHE A 221 -12.22 -13.17 0.86
N LEU A 222 -13.47 -13.19 1.32
CA LEU A 222 -13.89 -12.59 2.58
C LEU A 222 -13.40 -13.35 3.82
N LEU A 223 -13.10 -14.64 3.67
CA LEU A 223 -12.58 -15.49 4.74
C LEU A 223 -11.04 -15.49 4.82
N ILE A 224 -10.36 -14.82 3.90
CA ILE A 224 -8.90 -14.68 3.90
C ILE A 224 -8.46 -13.79 5.05
N SER A 225 -7.61 -14.31 5.93
CA SER A 225 -6.94 -13.50 6.95
C SER A 225 -6.03 -12.47 6.29
N ARG A 226 -6.04 -11.24 6.81
CA ARG A 226 -5.25 -10.13 6.26
C ARG A 226 -4.18 -9.72 7.25
N GLU A 227 -2.93 -9.70 6.77
CA GLU A 227 -1.77 -9.28 7.56
C GLU A 227 -1.59 -7.76 7.46
N TYR A 228 -2.38 -6.98 8.19
CA TYR A 228 -2.14 -5.55 8.34
C TYR A 228 -1.16 -5.31 9.49
N THR A 229 0.06 -4.93 9.14
CA THR A 229 1.07 -4.51 10.13
C THR A 229 1.09 -3.00 10.32
N ASN A 230 0.69 -2.23 9.32
CA ASN A 230 0.71 -0.76 9.32
C ASN A 230 -0.23 -0.23 8.21
N ILE A 231 -0.35 1.09 8.08
CA ILE A 231 -1.26 1.73 7.09
C ILE A 231 -0.72 1.77 5.66
N THR A 232 0.36 1.04 5.34
CA THR A 232 0.81 0.92 3.95
C THR A 232 -0.13 0.07 3.12
N GLY A 233 -0.24 0.38 1.82
CA GLY A 233 -1.22 -0.26 0.95
C GLY A 233 -0.94 -1.75 0.75
N ILE A 234 -1.90 -2.58 1.16
CA ILE A 234 -1.91 -4.02 0.91
C ILE A 234 -3.01 -4.34 -0.09
N LEU A 235 -4.26 -4.02 0.23
CA LEU A 235 -5.41 -4.47 -0.53
C LEU A 235 -5.64 -3.65 -1.81
N ILE A 236 -5.30 -2.37 -1.78
CA ILE A 236 -5.22 -1.52 -2.97
C ILE A 236 -4.22 -2.09 -3.96
N SER A 237 -3.07 -2.59 -3.49
CA SER A 237 -2.09 -3.20 -4.39
C SER A 237 -2.65 -4.46 -5.04
N VAL A 238 -3.39 -5.30 -4.29
CA VAL A 238 -4.14 -6.44 -4.83
C VAL A 238 -5.15 -5.98 -5.90
N CYS A 239 -5.90 -4.90 -5.64
CA CYS A 239 -6.83 -4.31 -6.61
C CYS A 239 -6.13 -3.92 -7.91
N LEU A 240 -5.01 -3.21 -7.81
CA LEU A 240 -4.29 -2.70 -8.99
C LEU A 240 -3.62 -3.82 -9.79
N PHE A 241 -3.01 -4.81 -9.13
CA PHE A 241 -2.46 -5.97 -9.82
C PHE A 241 -3.56 -6.80 -10.52
N LEU A 242 -4.70 -7.05 -9.86
CA LEU A 242 -5.83 -7.73 -10.47
C LEU A 242 -6.40 -6.91 -11.63
N SER A 243 -6.56 -5.60 -11.46
CA SER A 243 -7.00 -4.67 -12.50
C SER A 243 -6.06 -4.69 -13.73
N LEU A 244 -4.74 -4.70 -13.52
CA LEU A 244 -3.76 -4.78 -14.61
C LEU A 244 -3.82 -6.13 -15.33
N PHE A 245 -3.96 -7.23 -14.58
CA PHE A 245 -4.22 -8.56 -15.16
C PHE A 245 -5.49 -8.56 -16.02
N ARG A 246 -6.59 -7.99 -15.51
CA ARG A 246 -7.86 -7.89 -16.24
C ARG A 246 -7.73 -7.06 -17.51
N VAL A 247 -6.98 -5.96 -17.48
CA VAL A 247 -6.66 -5.16 -18.68
C VAL A 247 -5.91 -6.01 -19.71
N PHE A 248 -4.93 -6.82 -19.31
CA PHE A 248 -4.20 -7.67 -20.25
C PHE A 248 -5.02 -8.83 -20.83
N GLU A 249 -6.01 -9.34 -20.10
CA GLU A 249 -6.99 -10.32 -20.62
C GLU A 249 -8.14 -9.67 -21.40
N TRP A 250 -8.24 -8.35 -21.42
CA TRP A 250 -9.37 -7.67 -22.04
C TRP A 250 -9.25 -7.69 -23.57
N ASP A 251 -10.18 -8.39 -24.23
CA ASP A 251 -10.16 -8.51 -25.69
C ASP A 251 -10.30 -7.16 -26.42
N ASN A 252 -11.02 -6.19 -25.84
CA ASN A 252 -11.16 -4.87 -26.43
C ASN A 252 -9.86 -4.06 -26.41
N LEU A 253 -8.88 -4.42 -25.56
CA LEU A 253 -7.54 -3.83 -25.61
C LEU A 253 -6.91 -4.07 -27.01
N LYS A 254 -7.23 -5.18 -27.68
CA LYS A 254 -6.72 -5.43 -29.05
C LYS A 254 -7.44 -4.62 -30.12
N ALA A 255 -8.70 -4.29 -29.89
CA ALA A 255 -9.57 -3.60 -30.84
C ALA A 255 -9.43 -2.07 -30.78
N THR A 256 -8.90 -1.55 -29.68
CA THR A 256 -8.78 -0.12 -29.39
C THR A 256 -7.43 0.43 -29.87
N ASN A 257 -7.28 1.76 -29.87
CA ASN A 257 -6.08 2.39 -30.41
C ASN A 257 -4.85 2.17 -29.50
N ILE A 258 -3.66 2.13 -30.11
CA ILE A 258 -2.39 1.84 -29.42
C ILE A 258 -2.10 2.82 -28.27
N HIS A 259 -2.47 4.09 -28.45
CA HIS A 259 -2.23 5.13 -27.45
C HIS A 259 -3.02 4.91 -26.16
N SER A 260 -4.31 4.55 -26.28
CA SER A 260 -5.18 4.31 -25.14
C SER A 260 -4.77 3.05 -24.37
N ASN A 261 -4.34 2.01 -25.10
CA ASN A 261 -3.79 0.80 -24.51
C ASN A 261 -2.53 1.08 -23.70
N ALA A 262 -1.58 1.78 -24.31
CA ALA A 262 -0.34 2.16 -23.65
C ALA A 262 -0.62 3.03 -22.42
N ALA A 263 -1.54 3.98 -22.52
CA ALA A 263 -1.91 4.88 -21.43
C ALA A 263 -2.51 4.14 -20.23
N ILE A 264 -3.49 3.24 -20.43
CA ILE A 264 -4.12 2.55 -19.30
C ILE A 264 -3.17 1.56 -18.62
N VAL A 265 -2.33 0.88 -19.39
CA VAL A 265 -1.33 -0.04 -18.86
C VAL A 265 -0.27 0.74 -18.06
N ALA A 266 0.24 1.83 -18.63
CA ALA A 266 1.19 2.72 -17.97
C ALA A 266 0.61 3.32 -16.69
N LEU A 267 -0.65 3.75 -16.70
CA LEU A 267 -1.33 4.33 -15.54
C LEU A 267 -1.38 3.35 -14.37
N LEU A 268 -1.81 2.12 -14.61
CA LEU A 268 -1.88 1.07 -13.59
C LEU A 268 -0.50 0.67 -13.10
N ALA A 269 0.46 0.45 -14.01
CA ALA A 269 1.82 0.06 -13.65
C ALA A 269 2.52 1.15 -12.83
N ALA A 270 2.38 2.42 -13.22
CA ALA A 270 2.92 3.56 -12.49
C ALA A 270 2.31 3.68 -11.09
N ALA A 271 1.00 3.50 -10.95
CA ALA A 271 0.33 3.53 -9.66
C ALA A 271 0.82 2.40 -8.73
N ILE A 272 0.96 1.17 -9.24
CA ILE A 272 1.52 0.04 -8.46
C ILE A 272 2.93 0.37 -7.95
N CYS A 273 3.80 0.88 -8.82
CA CYS A 273 5.16 1.28 -8.45
C CYS A 273 5.20 2.42 -7.43
N ALA A 274 4.24 3.35 -7.47
CA ALA A 274 4.18 4.49 -6.56
C ALA A 274 3.65 4.14 -5.16
N LEU A 275 2.88 3.05 -5.02
CA LEU A 275 2.33 2.62 -3.73
C LEU A 275 3.39 2.06 -2.79
N LYS A 276 4.34 1.26 -3.30
CA LYS A 276 5.38 0.61 -2.48
C LYS A 276 6.54 0.16 -3.35
N THR A 277 7.77 0.39 -2.88
CA THR A 277 8.99 0.00 -3.59
C THR A 277 9.09 -1.52 -3.78
N THR A 278 8.56 -2.31 -2.84
CA THR A 278 8.53 -3.77 -2.90
C THR A 278 7.66 -4.33 -4.03
N PHE A 279 6.76 -3.54 -4.61
CA PHE A 279 5.92 -3.98 -5.73
C PHE A 279 6.54 -3.72 -7.10
N ILE A 280 7.56 -2.87 -7.18
CA ILE A 280 8.21 -2.49 -8.45
C ILE A 280 8.74 -3.71 -9.21
N PRO A 281 9.48 -4.66 -8.60
CA PRO A 281 10.01 -5.81 -9.34
C PRO A 281 8.91 -6.65 -9.96
N ALA A 282 7.87 -7.00 -9.18
CA ALA A 282 6.75 -7.76 -9.68
C ALA A 282 6.00 -7.01 -10.81
N CYS A 283 5.71 -5.73 -10.61
CA CYS A 283 5.02 -4.92 -11.62
C CYS A 283 5.79 -4.88 -12.95
N ILE A 284 7.12 -4.66 -12.92
CA ILE A 284 7.96 -4.63 -14.11
C ILE A 284 7.99 -6.00 -14.79
N ILE A 285 8.06 -7.10 -14.03
CA ILE A 285 8.07 -8.45 -14.61
C ILE A 285 6.72 -8.77 -15.25
N LEU A 286 5.61 -8.46 -14.59
CA LEU A 286 4.27 -8.62 -15.16
C LEU A 286 4.12 -7.83 -16.47
N PHE A 287 4.52 -6.56 -16.45
CA PHE A 287 4.47 -5.66 -17.60
C PHE A 287 5.34 -6.18 -18.76
N THR A 288 6.61 -6.50 -18.50
CA THR A 288 7.57 -6.93 -19.53
C THR A 288 7.22 -8.31 -20.08
N CYS A 289 6.85 -9.29 -19.25
CA CYS A 289 6.40 -10.61 -19.70
C CYS A 289 5.16 -10.50 -20.58
N SER A 290 4.17 -9.67 -20.20
CA SER A 290 2.95 -9.53 -21.01
C SER A 290 3.23 -8.95 -22.39
N TYR A 291 4.08 -7.92 -22.49
CA TYR A 291 4.50 -7.36 -23.78
C TYR A 291 5.41 -8.29 -24.57
N PHE A 292 6.26 -9.08 -23.92
CA PHE A 292 7.06 -10.11 -24.58
C PHE A 292 6.16 -11.11 -25.31
N PHE A 293 5.14 -11.65 -24.62
CA PHE A 293 4.17 -12.53 -25.26
C PHE A 293 3.38 -11.80 -26.36
N TYR A 294 2.99 -10.53 -26.13
CA TYR A 294 2.30 -9.72 -27.13
C TYR A 294 3.08 -9.61 -28.44
N ILE A 295 4.37 -9.30 -28.34
CA ILE A 295 5.26 -9.14 -29.49
C ILE A 295 5.44 -10.47 -30.24
N LEU A 296 5.54 -11.60 -29.51
CA LEU A 296 5.63 -12.93 -30.11
C LEU A 296 4.35 -13.35 -30.81
N GLY A 297 3.18 -13.08 -30.21
CA GLY A 297 1.87 -13.49 -30.71
C GLY A 297 1.25 -12.56 -31.76
N SER A 298 1.73 -11.31 -31.85
CA SER A 298 1.18 -10.30 -32.76
C SER A 298 1.61 -10.53 -34.22
N GLN A 299 0.66 -10.36 -35.14
CA GLN A 299 0.95 -10.39 -36.58
C GLN A 299 1.76 -9.17 -37.02
N THR A 300 1.59 -8.04 -36.34
CA THR A 300 2.25 -6.76 -36.63
C THR A 300 3.19 -6.40 -35.49
N LYS A 301 4.36 -7.05 -35.44
CA LYS A 301 5.35 -6.90 -34.35
C LYS A 301 5.74 -5.45 -34.08
N HIS A 302 5.93 -4.64 -35.12
CA HIS A 302 6.31 -3.23 -34.99
C HIS A 302 5.28 -2.42 -34.18
N LYS A 303 3.97 -2.68 -34.33
CA LYS A 303 2.92 -2.02 -33.54
C LYS A 303 2.97 -2.43 -32.08
N ALA A 304 3.21 -3.71 -31.80
CA ALA A 304 3.35 -4.22 -30.43
C ALA A 304 4.59 -3.65 -29.73
N ILE A 305 5.72 -3.53 -30.45
CA ILE A 305 6.94 -2.88 -29.96
C ILE A 305 6.69 -1.40 -29.70
N TYR A 306 6.03 -0.70 -30.63
CA TYR A 306 5.68 0.70 -30.46
C TYR A 306 4.79 0.93 -29.23
N GLU A 307 3.78 0.08 -29.03
CA GLU A 307 2.93 0.13 -27.84
C GLU A 307 3.74 -0.09 -26.55
N PHE A 308 4.65 -1.08 -26.54
CA PHE A 308 5.53 -1.33 -25.39
C PHE A 308 6.42 -0.13 -25.06
N CYS A 309 7.07 0.46 -26.08
CA CYS A 309 7.88 1.65 -25.91
C CYS A 309 7.06 2.83 -25.37
N LEU A 310 5.88 3.08 -25.96
CA LEU A 310 5.00 4.14 -25.53
C LEU A 310 4.52 3.93 -24.08
N ALA A 311 4.10 2.72 -23.73
CA ALA A 311 3.67 2.39 -22.38
C ALA A 311 4.81 2.56 -21.36
N SER A 312 6.04 2.19 -21.74
CA SER A 312 7.22 2.37 -20.89
C SER A 312 7.55 3.84 -20.65
N ILE A 313 7.48 4.68 -21.71
CA ILE A 313 7.67 6.12 -21.60
C ILE A 313 6.58 6.76 -20.75
N LEU A 314 5.32 6.43 -20.99
CA LEU A 314 4.19 6.95 -20.21
C LEU A 314 4.28 6.52 -18.74
N MET A 315 4.69 5.28 -18.46
CA MET A 315 4.91 4.81 -17.09
C MET A 315 5.99 5.64 -16.39
N ALA A 316 7.11 5.92 -17.07
CA ALA A 316 8.16 6.78 -16.53
C ALA A 316 7.65 8.22 -16.29
N VAL A 317 6.90 8.79 -17.23
CA VAL A 317 6.29 10.12 -17.11
C VAL A 317 5.32 10.19 -15.93
N PHE A 318 4.48 9.17 -15.73
CA PHE A 318 3.52 9.14 -14.62
C PHE A 318 4.19 8.95 -13.26
N ILE A 319 5.32 8.24 -13.18
CA ILE A 319 6.09 8.09 -11.94
C ILE A 319 6.92 9.36 -11.65
N LEU A 320 7.33 10.10 -12.68
CA LEU A 320 8.30 11.21 -12.57
C LEU A 320 7.99 12.22 -11.46
N PRO A 321 6.74 12.71 -11.25
CA PRO A 321 6.45 13.63 -10.15
C PRO A 321 6.83 13.05 -8.77
N TRP A 322 6.53 11.77 -8.55
CA TRP A 322 6.91 11.12 -7.31
C TRP A 322 8.43 10.93 -7.18
N SER A 323 9.11 10.61 -8.28
CA SER A 323 10.57 10.54 -8.33
C SER A 323 11.24 11.89 -8.03
N ILE A 324 10.70 13.00 -8.56
CA ILE A 324 11.18 14.35 -8.24
C ILE A 324 11.04 14.62 -6.75
N SER A 325 9.90 14.28 -6.15
CA SER A 325 9.71 14.44 -4.70
C SER A 325 10.68 13.58 -3.89
N MET A 326 10.94 12.34 -4.32
CA MET A 326 11.96 11.48 -3.68
C MET A 326 13.36 12.11 -3.78
N TYR A 327 13.70 12.71 -4.93
CA TYR A 327 14.99 13.37 -5.11
C TYR A 327 15.15 14.60 -4.22
N GLN A 328 14.12 15.44 -4.13
CA GLN A 328 14.10 16.60 -3.24
C GLN A 328 14.22 16.22 -1.75
N SER A 329 13.64 15.08 -1.37
CA SER A 329 13.67 14.61 0.01
C SER A 329 14.96 13.88 0.37
N SER A 330 15.45 13.03 -0.53
CA SER A 330 16.41 11.99 -0.17
C SER A 330 17.56 11.83 -1.17
N GLY A 331 17.68 12.70 -2.17
CA GLY A 331 18.83 12.72 -3.09
C GLY A 331 18.87 11.58 -4.11
N THR A 332 17.77 10.87 -4.36
CA THR A 332 17.66 9.87 -5.44
C THR A 332 16.26 9.88 -6.07
N LEU A 333 16.18 9.58 -7.37
CA LEU A 333 14.90 9.48 -8.09
C LEU A 333 14.14 8.19 -7.78
N LEU A 334 14.85 7.12 -7.41
CA LEU A 334 14.25 5.83 -7.09
C LEU A 334 15.22 4.97 -6.27
N TYR A 335 14.97 4.82 -4.98
CA TYR A 335 15.76 3.95 -4.12
C TYR A 335 15.44 2.46 -4.36
N PRO A 336 16.44 1.56 -4.38
CA PRO A 336 17.88 1.82 -4.49
C PRO A 336 18.39 1.83 -5.94
N ILE A 337 17.49 1.69 -6.92
CA ILE A 337 17.80 1.41 -8.34
C ILE A 337 18.53 2.58 -9.02
N LEU A 338 18.06 3.81 -8.82
CA LEU A 338 18.65 5.03 -9.38
C LEU A 338 19.51 5.78 -8.37
N GLY A 339 20.16 5.02 -7.48
CA GLY A 339 21.01 5.54 -6.41
C GLY A 339 20.43 5.30 -5.02
N LYS A 340 21.33 5.34 -4.03
CA LYS A 340 20.99 5.13 -2.62
C LYS A 340 20.66 6.44 -1.89
N GLY A 341 20.91 7.59 -2.52
CA GLY A 341 20.62 8.90 -1.94
C GLY A 341 21.23 9.08 -0.56
N PHE A 342 20.43 9.59 0.37
CA PHE A 342 20.80 9.83 1.78
C PHE A 342 20.73 8.59 2.68
N HIS A 343 20.57 7.39 2.13
CA HIS A 343 20.55 6.16 2.93
C HIS A 343 21.87 5.93 3.67
N GLY A 344 21.80 5.55 4.95
CA GLY A 344 22.96 5.40 5.84
C GLY A 344 24.09 4.52 5.30
N SER A 345 23.75 3.54 4.46
CA SER A 345 24.73 2.62 3.86
C SER A 345 25.77 3.26 2.93
N VAL A 346 25.58 4.51 2.49
CA VAL A 346 26.55 5.18 1.61
C VAL A 346 27.71 5.81 2.37
N TYR A 347 27.59 5.95 3.70
CA TYR A 347 28.54 6.69 4.53
C TYR A 347 29.56 5.81 5.26
N GLY A 348 29.63 4.52 4.93
CA GLY A 348 30.56 3.57 5.56
C GLY A 348 30.29 3.30 7.05
N GLY A 349 29.13 3.72 7.56
CA GLY A 349 28.71 3.54 8.96
C GLY A 349 28.12 2.16 9.28
N SER A 350 27.51 2.06 10.46
CA SER A 350 26.88 0.84 11.02
C SER A 350 25.68 0.32 10.22
N VAL A 351 25.04 1.17 9.42
CA VAL A 351 23.83 0.83 8.66
C VAL A 351 24.21 0.12 7.38
N LYS A 352 23.88 -1.17 7.28
CA LYS A 352 23.97 -1.92 6.02
C LYS A 352 22.59 -2.20 5.43
N ILE A 353 22.55 -2.40 4.11
CA ILE A 353 21.34 -2.81 3.37
C ILE A 353 20.96 -4.23 3.80
N PRO A 354 19.66 -4.57 3.95
CA PRO A 354 19.24 -5.90 4.43
C PRO A 354 19.84 -7.08 3.65
N SER A 355 20.12 -6.91 2.36
CA SER A 355 20.72 -7.94 1.50
C SER A 355 22.22 -8.17 1.71
N SER A 356 22.92 -7.36 2.52
CA SER A 356 24.38 -7.45 2.67
C SER A 356 24.84 -8.66 3.50
N GLU A 357 23.94 -9.24 4.31
CA GLU A 357 24.21 -10.40 5.14
C GLU A 357 23.16 -11.47 4.77
N ILE A 358 23.46 -12.28 3.75
CA ILE A 358 22.60 -13.39 3.36
C ILE A 358 22.72 -14.47 4.44
N PHE A 359 21.76 -14.53 5.36
CA PHE A 359 21.68 -15.63 6.33
C PHE A 359 21.42 -16.98 5.62
N ARG A 360 21.58 -18.09 6.35
CA ARG A 360 21.12 -19.43 5.88
C ARG A 360 19.58 -19.54 5.77
N TYR A 361 18.84 -18.60 6.36
CA TYR A 361 17.38 -18.58 6.47
C TYR A 361 16.62 -18.24 5.17
N PRO A 362 17.05 -17.26 4.35
CA PRO A 362 16.55 -17.05 3.00
C PRO A 362 16.50 -18.34 2.19
N ALA A 363 17.47 -19.25 2.31
CA ALA A 363 17.44 -20.52 1.59
C ALA A 363 16.29 -21.45 2.04
N ILE A 364 15.89 -21.44 3.32
CA ILE A 364 14.77 -22.25 3.82
C ILE A 364 13.42 -21.64 3.40
N ARG A 365 13.26 -20.32 3.52
CA ARG A 365 12.03 -19.65 3.08
C ARG A 365 11.90 -19.69 1.56
N LEU A 366 12.98 -19.42 0.83
CA LEU A 366 13.03 -19.57 -0.63
C LEU A 366 12.67 -21.01 -1.03
N LYS A 367 13.05 -22.06 -0.28
CA LYS A 367 12.58 -23.42 -0.55
C LYS A 367 11.05 -23.53 -0.43
N LEU A 368 10.40 -22.94 0.57
CA LEU A 368 8.93 -22.95 0.68
C LEU A 368 8.24 -22.15 -0.43
N TYR A 369 8.73 -20.94 -0.73
CA TYR A 369 8.20 -20.11 -1.83
C TYR A 369 8.48 -20.71 -3.20
N ALA A 370 9.64 -21.33 -3.39
CA ALA A 370 9.97 -22.11 -4.59
C ALA A 370 9.10 -23.35 -4.68
N ILE A 371 8.83 -24.07 -3.58
CA ILE A 371 7.89 -25.21 -3.58
C ILE A 371 6.49 -24.74 -3.98
N LEU A 372 5.98 -23.66 -3.38
CA LEU A 372 4.69 -23.08 -3.77
C LEU A 372 4.70 -22.64 -5.24
N ALA A 373 5.73 -21.94 -5.69
CA ALA A 373 5.91 -21.54 -7.09
C ALA A 373 5.99 -22.72 -8.06
N ILE A 374 6.72 -23.79 -7.69
CA ILE A 374 6.87 -25.04 -8.43
C ILE A 374 5.57 -25.86 -8.41
N LEU A 375 4.66 -25.64 -7.46
CA LEU A 375 3.32 -26.20 -7.52
C LEU A 375 2.41 -25.34 -8.40
N TYR A 376 2.39 -24.02 -8.24
CA TYR A 376 1.49 -23.13 -8.98
C TYR A 376 1.83 -23.00 -10.46
N VAL A 377 3.10 -22.82 -10.82
CA VAL A 377 3.52 -22.53 -12.20
C VAL A 377 3.26 -23.72 -13.12
N PRO A 378 3.63 -24.98 -12.79
CA PRO A 378 3.29 -26.15 -13.59
C PRO A 378 1.81 -26.51 -13.57
N THR A 379 1.05 -26.22 -12.51
CA THR A 379 -0.41 -26.41 -12.54
C THR A 379 -1.09 -25.37 -13.42
N ILE A 380 -0.69 -24.10 -13.36
CA ILE A 380 -1.18 -23.02 -14.24
C ILE A 380 -0.78 -23.30 -15.70
N LEU A 381 0.49 -23.63 -15.93
CA LEU A 381 1.02 -23.98 -17.24
C LEU A 381 0.37 -25.26 -17.77
N GLY A 382 0.26 -26.31 -16.95
CA GLY A 382 -0.37 -27.58 -17.32
C GLY A 382 -1.83 -27.41 -17.69
N ILE A 383 -2.61 -26.66 -16.89
CA ILE A 383 -4.01 -26.35 -17.18
C ILE A 383 -4.12 -25.48 -18.44
N ARG A 384 -3.34 -24.40 -18.57
CA ARG A 384 -3.44 -23.49 -19.73
C ARG A 384 -2.88 -24.12 -21.01
N PHE A 385 -1.78 -24.88 -20.98
CA PHE A 385 -1.24 -25.63 -22.14
C PHE A 385 -2.15 -26.79 -22.56
N PHE A 386 -2.69 -27.58 -21.62
CA PHE A 386 -3.67 -28.62 -21.94
C PHE A 386 -4.91 -28.01 -22.63
N ILE A 387 -5.26 -26.78 -22.27
CA ILE A 387 -6.43 -26.06 -22.78
C ILE A 387 -6.17 -25.30 -24.09
N VAL A 388 -5.00 -24.67 -24.24
CA VAL A 388 -4.55 -23.98 -25.46
C VAL A 388 -4.19 -25.00 -26.54
N GLY A 389 -3.60 -26.13 -26.19
CA GLY A 389 -3.42 -27.27 -27.10
C GLY A 389 -4.75 -27.76 -27.72
N LEU A 390 -5.88 -27.49 -27.06
CA LEU A 390 -7.23 -27.80 -27.53
C LEU A 390 -7.94 -26.63 -28.25
N ARG A 391 -7.40 -25.39 -28.24
CA ARG A 391 -7.99 -24.23 -28.93
C ARG A 391 -6.94 -23.57 -29.85
N LYS A 392 -7.18 -23.58 -31.16
CA LYS A 392 -6.45 -22.79 -32.18
C LYS A 392 -6.63 -21.24 -32.03
N LYS A 393 -6.74 -20.69 -30.81
CA LYS A 393 -6.74 -19.23 -30.61
C LYS A 393 -5.30 -18.74 -30.60
N LYS A 394 -5.01 -17.69 -31.40
CA LYS A 394 -3.73 -16.97 -31.33
C LYS A 394 -3.58 -16.40 -29.91
N ILE A 395 -2.65 -16.99 -29.17
CA ILE A 395 -2.11 -16.46 -27.93
C ILE A 395 -1.54 -15.07 -28.23
N VAL A 396 -1.97 -14.05 -27.47
CA VAL A 396 -1.46 -12.68 -27.65
C VAL A 396 -0.67 -12.24 -26.42
N ARG A 397 -1.26 -12.05 -25.23
CA ARG A 397 -0.55 -11.45 -24.07
C ARG A 397 -0.16 -12.39 -22.93
N GLU A 398 -0.71 -13.61 -22.89
CA GLU A 398 -0.52 -14.59 -21.80
C GLU A 398 -0.51 -13.98 -20.39
N ALA A 399 -1.57 -13.25 -20.03
CA ALA A 399 -1.61 -12.53 -18.76
C ALA A 399 -1.49 -13.46 -17.54
N THR A 400 -2.11 -14.65 -17.58
CA THR A 400 -2.01 -15.63 -16.47
C THR A 400 -0.59 -16.14 -16.28
N LEU A 401 0.15 -16.37 -17.38
CA LEU A 401 1.56 -16.78 -17.27
C LEU A 401 2.42 -15.62 -16.78
N SER A 402 2.16 -14.41 -17.29
CA SER A 402 2.90 -13.21 -16.91
C SER A 402 2.75 -12.89 -15.42
N ILE A 403 1.55 -13.00 -14.85
CA ILE A 403 1.32 -12.80 -13.41
C ILE A 403 1.92 -13.95 -12.58
N GLY A 404 1.89 -15.19 -13.09
CA GLY A 404 2.55 -16.33 -12.44
C GLY A 404 4.07 -16.12 -12.33
N LEU A 405 4.71 -15.78 -13.43
CA LEU A 405 6.14 -15.45 -13.46
C LEU A 405 6.45 -14.26 -12.55
N SER A 406 5.67 -13.18 -12.64
CA SER A 406 5.78 -11.99 -11.80
C SER A 406 5.69 -12.29 -10.32
N ALA A 407 4.69 -13.06 -9.88
CA ALA A 407 4.49 -13.36 -8.48
C ALA A 407 5.65 -14.17 -7.90
N VAL A 408 6.12 -15.19 -8.64
CA VAL A 408 7.24 -16.04 -8.20
C VAL A 408 8.55 -15.28 -8.16
N THR A 409 8.93 -14.66 -9.27
CA THR A 409 10.21 -13.94 -9.39
C THR A 409 10.22 -12.68 -8.54
N GLY A 410 9.10 -11.94 -8.51
CA GLY A 410 8.93 -10.77 -7.66
C GLY A 410 9.00 -11.11 -6.17
N ALA A 411 8.33 -12.18 -5.72
CA ALA A 411 8.45 -12.64 -4.33
C ALA A 411 9.88 -13.08 -4.00
N ALA A 412 10.57 -13.80 -4.91
CA ALA A 412 11.96 -14.17 -4.72
C ALA A 412 12.88 -12.94 -4.58
N ILE A 413 12.73 -11.94 -5.45
CA ILE A 413 13.48 -10.68 -5.36
C ILE A 413 13.22 -10.01 -4.01
N VAL A 414 11.96 -9.89 -3.58
CA VAL A 414 11.61 -9.30 -2.27
C VAL A 414 12.24 -10.08 -1.12
N VAL A 415 12.21 -11.42 -1.14
CA VAL A 415 12.88 -12.28 -0.14
C VAL A 415 14.35 -11.92 -0.04
N PHE A 416 15.06 -11.86 -1.16
CA PHE A 416 16.49 -11.56 -1.17
C PHE A 416 16.78 -10.11 -0.73
N SER A 417 15.99 -9.15 -1.22
CA SER A 417 16.14 -7.72 -0.89
C SER A 417 15.85 -7.41 0.58
N THR A 418 14.99 -8.18 1.24
CA THR A 418 14.63 -8.01 2.67
C THR A 418 15.48 -8.88 3.61
N GLY A 419 16.45 -9.64 3.09
CA GLY A 419 17.24 -10.59 3.87
C GLY A 419 16.39 -11.74 4.45
N GLY A 420 15.23 -12.04 3.86
CA GLY A 420 14.31 -13.10 4.29
C GLY A 420 13.40 -12.73 5.48
N SER A 421 13.39 -11.46 5.90
CA SER A 421 12.52 -10.95 6.96
C SER A 421 11.13 -10.63 6.45
N ASP A 422 10.10 -10.89 7.28
CA ASP A 422 8.69 -10.51 7.02
C ASP A 422 8.21 -10.83 5.59
N VAL A 423 8.70 -11.94 5.04
CA VAL A 423 8.42 -12.31 3.64
C VAL A 423 6.92 -12.46 3.42
N ASN A 424 6.20 -13.05 4.37
CA ASN A 424 4.75 -13.21 4.28
C ASN A 424 4.10 -11.85 4.06
N ARG A 425 4.40 -10.86 4.92
CA ARG A 425 3.92 -9.48 4.80
C ARG A 425 4.24 -8.82 3.45
N TYR A 426 5.49 -8.91 2.98
CA TYR A 426 5.89 -8.20 1.75
C TYR A 426 5.45 -8.90 0.46
N SER A 427 5.28 -10.23 0.49
CA SER A 427 4.81 -11.02 -0.66
C SER A 427 3.30 -11.24 -0.66
N TYR A 428 2.60 -10.95 0.45
CA TYR A 428 1.17 -11.20 0.64
C TYR A 428 0.31 -10.70 -0.53
N PRO A 429 0.43 -9.44 -1.02
CA PRO A 429 -0.40 -8.99 -2.13
C PRO A 429 -0.23 -9.81 -3.41
N LEU A 430 1.01 -10.20 -3.72
CA LEU A 430 1.31 -10.99 -4.91
C LEU A 430 0.74 -12.40 -4.80
N LEU A 431 0.87 -13.02 -3.62
CA LEU A 431 0.31 -14.33 -3.35
C LEU A 431 -1.22 -14.33 -3.43
N VAL A 432 -1.88 -13.36 -2.80
CA VAL A 432 -3.34 -13.25 -2.82
C VAL A 432 -3.86 -13.05 -4.24
N VAL A 433 -3.23 -12.16 -5.02
CA VAL A 433 -3.62 -11.95 -6.43
C VAL A 433 -3.41 -13.22 -7.25
N LEU A 434 -2.26 -13.89 -7.10
CA LEU A 434 -1.98 -15.13 -7.84
C LEU A 434 -3.01 -16.22 -7.50
N SER A 435 -3.27 -16.45 -6.22
CA SER A 435 -4.26 -17.44 -5.77
C SER A 435 -5.66 -17.10 -6.29
N LEU A 436 -6.06 -15.83 -6.23
CA LEU A 436 -7.36 -15.39 -6.73
C LEU A 436 -7.47 -15.58 -8.25
N ILE A 437 -6.47 -15.18 -9.03
CA ILE A 437 -6.44 -15.37 -10.48
C ILE A 437 -6.48 -16.86 -10.84
N PHE A 438 -5.73 -17.69 -10.12
CA PHE A 438 -5.75 -19.13 -10.33
C PHE A 438 -7.16 -19.69 -10.20
N ILE A 439 -7.88 -19.31 -9.16
CA ILE A 439 -9.26 -19.76 -8.92
C ILE A 439 -10.19 -19.23 -9.99
N LEU A 440 -10.10 -17.93 -10.33
CA LEU A 440 -10.94 -17.33 -11.35
C LEU A 440 -10.77 -18.02 -12.71
N VAL A 441 -9.53 -18.27 -13.13
CA VAL A 441 -9.21 -18.98 -14.37
C VAL A 441 -9.65 -20.45 -14.30
N PHE A 442 -9.48 -21.10 -13.14
CA PHE A 442 -9.95 -22.47 -12.94
C PHE A 442 -11.47 -22.57 -13.03
N MET A 443 -12.21 -21.63 -12.43
CA MET A 443 -13.68 -21.56 -12.50
C MET A 443 -14.16 -21.29 -13.92
N GLU A 444 -13.55 -20.33 -14.63
CA GLU A 444 -13.82 -20.08 -16.05
C GLU A 444 -13.73 -21.38 -16.86
N ASN A 445 -12.67 -22.16 -16.63
CA ASN A 445 -12.43 -23.40 -17.36
C ASN A 445 -13.44 -24.50 -17.02
N ILE A 446 -13.78 -24.71 -15.74
CA ILE A 446 -14.75 -25.74 -15.32
C ILE A 446 -16.11 -25.47 -15.93
N GLU A 447 -16.58 -24.23 -15.83
CA GLU A 447 -17.94 -23.90 -16.24
C GLU A 447 -18.11 -23.91 -17.75
N GLN A 448 -17.10 -23.46 -18.50
CA GLN A 448 -17.15 -23.45 -19.96
C GLN A 448 -16.94 -24.84 -20.61
N LYS A 449 -16.31 -25.81 -19.92
CA LYS A 449 -15.82 -27.04 -20.58
C LYS A 449 -16.32 -28.36 -20.00
N MET A 450 -16.72 -28.42 -18.73
CA MET A 450 -17.21 -29.68 -18.18
C MET A 450 -18.71 -29.80 -18.48
N SER A 451 -19.14 -30.93 -19.06
CA SER A 451 -20.56 -31.23 -19.28
C SER A 451 -21.20 -31.93 -18.08
N ASN A 452 -20.39 -32.58 -17.22
CA ASN A 452 -20.88 -33.46 -16.17
C ASN A 452 -21.01 -32.76 -14.80
N PHE A 453 -22.21 -32.79 -14.22
CA PHE A 453 -22.60 -31.97 -13.06
C PHE A 453 -21.87 -32.34 -11.75
N ASP A 454 -21.58 -33.62 -11.52
CA ASP A 454 -20.96 -34.09 -10.26
C ASP A 454 -19.46 -33.78 -10.19
N LEU A 455 -18.76 -33.83 -11.33
CA LEU A 455 -17.35 -33.42 -11.38
C LEU A 455 -17.20 -31.90 -11.14
N LYS A 456 -18.13 -31.07 -11.59
CA LYS A 456 -18.10 -29.62 -11.33
C LYS A 456 -18.11 -29.31 -9.83
N LYS A 457 -18.92 -30.03 -9.05
CA LYS A 457 -19.03 -29.83 -7.59
C LYS A 457 -17.76 -30.27 -6.85
N ILE A 458 -17.19 -31.42 -7.20
CA ILE A 458 -15.96 -31.93 -6.56
C ILE A 458 -14.76 -30.99 -6.81
N HIS A 459 -14.65 -30.45 -8.02
CA HIS A 459 -13.55 -29.54 -8.37
C HIS A 459 -13.75 -28.14 -7.78
N LEU A 460 -15.00 -27.67 -7.69
CA LEU A 460 -15.36 -26.43 -7.01
C LEU A 460 -15.00 -26.49 -5.51
N ILE A 461 -15.36 -27.59 -4.85
CA ILE A 461 -14.97 -27.86 -3.46
C ILE A 461 -13.45 -27.98 -3.34
N GLY A 462 -12.78 -28.65 -4.28
CA GLY A 462 -11.33 -28.79 -4.34
C GLY A 462 -10.58 -27.45 -4.47
N ALA A 463 -11.05 -26.53 -5.31
CA ALA A 463 -10.43 -25.21 -5.48
C ALA A 463 -10.64 -24.28 -4.29
N VAL A 464 -11.82 -24.34 -3.67
CA VAL A 464 -12.09 -23.61 -2.41
C VAL A 464 -11.31 -24.20 -1.25
N PHE A 465 -11.20 -25.52 -1.17
CA PHE A 465 -10.37 -26.21 -0.20
C PHE A 465 -8.89 -25.86 -0.40
N LEU A 466 -8.42 -25.78 -1.65
CA LEU A 466 -7.08 -25.31 -1.98
C LEU A 466 -6.88 -23.86 -1.52
N LEU A 467 -7.79 -22.93 -1.83
CA LEU A 467 -7.70 -21.54 -1.35
C LEU A 467 -7.64 -21.48 0.17
N SER A 468 -8.52 -22.24 0.84
CA SER A 468 -8.61 -22.28 2.30
C SER A 468 -7.35 -22.86 2.96
N LEU A 469 -6.73 -23.86 2.31
CA LEU A 469 -5.48 -24.49 2.74
C LEU A 469 -4.27 -23.59 2.48
N LEU A 470 -4.21 -22.93 1.32
CA LEU A 470 -3.12 -22.05 0.91
C LEU A 470 -3.04 -20.78 1.76
N LEU A 471 -4.18 -20.27 2.21
CA LEU A 471 -4.25 -19.15 3.13
C LEU A 471 -4.02 -19.54 4.57
N ALA A 472 -4.39 -20.76 4.96
CA ALA A 472 -4.04 -21.32 6.26
C ALA A 472 -2.53 -21.54 6.40
N ILE A 473 -1.83 -21.87 5.31
CA ILE A 473 -0.37 -22.02 5.26
C ILE A 473 0.34 -20.65 5.18
N ALA A 474 -0.28 -19.63 4.57
CA ALA A 474 0.28 -18.28 4.48
C ALA A 474 0.20 -17.50 5.80
N SER A 475 -0.81 -17.76 6.65
CA SER A 475 -0.97 -17.11 7.95
C SER A 475 -0.21 -17.87 9.05
N ASP A 476 1.10 -17.69 9.11
CA ASP A 476 1.87 -18.13 10.28
C ASP A 476 1.65 -17.12 11.42
N GLY A 477 0.60 -17.33 12.21
CA GLY A 477 0.30 -16.55 13.40
C GLY A 477 -1.03 -15.81 13.34
N TYR A 478 -1.84 -16.01 14.39
CA TYR A 478 -3.17 -15.46 14.67
C TYR A 478 -4.38 -16.27 14.16
N THR A 479 -5.02 -16.88 15.15
CA THR A 479 -6.29 -17.58 15.12
C THR A 479 -7.40 -16.77 14.44
N LYS A 480 -7.98 -17.39 13.40
CA LYS A 480 -9.03 -16.86 12.51
C LYS A 480 -10.30 -16.33 13.20
N SER A 481 -10.54 -16.69 14.47
CA SER A 481 -11.69 -16.19 15.24
C SER A 481 -11.53 -14.74 15.73
N GLY A 482 -10.30 -14.20 15.77
CA GLY A 482 -10.05 -12.86 16.32
C GLY A 482 -10.35 -11.70 15.36
N GLN A 483 -10.30 -11.89 14.04
CA GLN A 483 -10.33 -10.76 13.11
C GLN A 483 -11.73 -10.11 13.00
N TYR A 484 -12.79 -10.89 12.86
CA TYR A 484 -14.16 -10.34 12.85
C TYR A 484 -14.55 -9.78 14.22
N ASN A 485 -14.08 -10.40 15.31
CA ASN A 485 -14.24 -9.83 16.65
C ASN A 485 -13.55 -8.46 16.74
N LYS A 486 -12.33 -8.32 16.20
CA LYS A 486 -11.63 -7.03 16.13
C LYS A 486 -12.40 -5.98 15.33
N TYR A 487 -12.98 -6.35 14.18
CA TYR A 487 -13.83 -5.44 13.42
C TYR A 487 -15.08 -5.02 14.22
N LEU A 488 -15.74 -5.94 14.92
CA LEU A 488 -16.89 -5.61 15.77
C LEU A 488 -16.50 -4.74 16.97
N GLU A 489 -15.35 -5.01 17.61
CA GLU A 489 -14.79 -4.18 18.67
C GLU A 489 -14.49 -2.76 18.19
N ASN A 490 -13.94 -2.64 16.98
CA ASN A 490 -13.72 -1.36 16.32
C ASN A 490 -15.02 -0.59 16.07
N VAL A 491 -16.07 -1.26 15.57
CA VAL A 491 -17.40 -0.65 15.42
C VAL A 491 -17.91 -0.18 16.78
N ALA A 492 -17.85 -1.03 17.81
CA ALA A 492 -18.33 -0.69 19.15
C ALA A 492 -17.56 0.50 19.75
N ARG A 493 -16.24 0.56 19.58
CA ARG A 493 -15.40 1.70 19.99
C ARG A 493 -15.68 2.95 19.18
N GLY A 494 -15.93 2.79 17.87
CA GLY A 494 -16.31 3.86 16.97
C GLY A 494 -17.62 4.52 17.36
N LEU A 495 -18.64 3.72 17.68
CA LEU A 495 -19.93 4.22 18.17
C LEU A 495 -19.79 4.99 19.51
N LYS A 496 -18.78 4.63 20.32
CA LYS A 496 -18.41 5.36 21.56
C LYS A 496 -17.50 6.58 21.31
N ASN A 497 -17.07 6.81 20.07
CA ASN A 497 -16.17 7.90 19.63
C ASN A 497 -14.85 8.02 20.42
N VAL A 498 -14.27 6.94 20.95
CA VAL A 498 -13.05 6.97 21.78
C VAL A 498 -11.82 7.56 21.05
N PRO A 499 -11.31 8.76 21.37
CA PRO A 499 -10.23 9.38 20.59
C PRO A 499 -8.94 8.54 20.60
N LEU A 500 -8.23 8.50 19.47
CA LEU A 500 -6.87 7.91 19.40
C LEU A 500 -5.84 8.81 20.10
N VAL A 501 -6.07 10.11 19.99
CA VAL A 501 -5.25 11.19 20.57
C VAL A 501 -6.22 12.18 21.21
N THR A 502 -5.99 12.48 22.49
CA THR A 502 -6.83 13.41 23.26
C THR A 502 -6.53 14.87 22.87
N LEU A 503 -7.44 15.80 23.21
CA LEU A 503 -7.18 17.23 22.99
C LEU A 503 -5.99 17.71 23.81
N ASP A 504 -5.88 17.28 25.07
CA ASP A 504 -4.75 17.58 25.94
C ASP A 504 -3.43 17.11 25.34
N GLU A 505 -3.41 15.92 24.73
CA GLU A 505 -2.22 15.41 24.04
C GLU A 505 -1.85 16.26 22.82
N ARG A 506 -2.83 16.72 22.02
CA ARG A 506 -2.56 17.66 20.92
C ARG A 506 -2.02 19.00 21.43
N GLU A 507 -2.56 19.50 22.53
CA GLU A 507 -2.11 20.75 23.14
C GLU A 507 -0.68 20.63 23.68
N LYS A 508 -0.33 19.50 24.33
CA LYS A 508 1.05 19.18 24.73
C LYS A 508 1.99 19.24 23.53
N TYR A 509 1.62 18.60 22.42
CA TYR A 509 2.42 18.61 21.20
C TYR A 509 2.53 19.98 20.53
N SER A 510 1.51 20.82 20.63
CA SER A 510 1.60 22.23 20.20
C SER A 510 2.64 23.00 21.02
N LYS A 511 2.61 22.85 22.34
CA LYS A 511 3.52 23.55 23.27
C LYS A 511 5.00 23.20 23.02
N ILE A 512 5.30 21.96 22.64
CA ILE A 512 6.65 21.55 22.21
C ILE A 512 7.15 22.48 21.09
N LEU A 513 6.35 22.68 20.04
CA LEU A 513 6.73 23.55 18.92
C LEU A 513 6.64 25.04 19.24
N ASP A 514 5.72 25.45 20.11
CA ASP A 514 5.61 26.84 20.55
C ASP A 514 6.83 27.33 21.35
N SER A 515 7.63 26.39 21.88
CA SER A 515 8.90 26.71 22.52
C SER A 515 10.05 27.03 21.54
N VAL A 516 9.92 26.65 20.27
CA VAL A 516 10.94 26.85 19.24
C VAL A 516 10.68 28.17 18.50
N PRO A 517 11.72 28.98 18.21
CA PRO A 517 11.55 30.17 17.37
C PRO A 517 10.98 29.83 15.99
N GLU A 518 10.06 30.66 15.50
CA GLU A 518 9.36 30.43 14.23
C GLU A 518 10.34 30.34 13.05
N GLY A 519 10.06 29.43 12.10
CA GLY A 519 10.89 29.22 10.90
C GLY A 519 12.13 28.34 11.11
N GLU A 520 12.52 28.04 12.35
CA GLU A 520 13.66 27.17 12.64
C GLU A 520 13.45 25.71 12.20
N ILE A 521 14.55 25.00 11.97
CA ILE A 521 14.54 23.57 11.66
C ILE A 521 14.56 22.75 12.96
N VAL A 522 13.62 21.82 13.07
CA VAL A 522 13.52 20.88 14.20
C VAL A 522 13.71 19.45 13.70
N LEU A 523 14.72 18.76 14.24
CA LEU A 523 14.82 17.30 14.10
C LEU A 523 14.05 16.64 15.23
N THR A 524 13.23 15.65 14.91
CA THR A 524 12.28 15.10 15.88
C THR A 524 12.41 13.59 16.02
N ARG A 525 12.38 13.15 17.28
CA ARG A 525 12.28 11.78 17.73
C ARG A 525 11.19 11.71 18.80
N LEU A 526 9.98 12.08 18.41
CA LEU A 526 8.81 12.01 19.30
C LEU A 526 8.10 10.66 19.11
N ASP A 527 7.25 10.27 20.05
CA ASP A 527 6.44 9.05 19.92
C ASP A 527 5.22 9.22 18.99
N LYS A 528 4.74 10.45 18.81
CA LYS A 528 3.63 10.82 17.91
C LYS A 528 3.95 12.09 17.08
N PRO A 529 5.00 12.07 16.25
CA PRO A 529 5.41 13.25 15.49
C PRO A 529 4.35 13.74 14.48
N PHE A 530 3.38 12.90 14.11
CA PHE A 530 2.27 13.30 13.24
C PHE A 530 1.34 14.36 13.84
N LEU A 531 1.40 14.61 15.16
CA LEU A 531 0.66 15.65 15.85
C LEU A 531 1.26 17.05 15.69
N MET A 532 2.46 17.13 15.13
CA MET A 532 3.16 18.39 14.95
C MET A 532 2.53 19.28 13.88
N ASN A 533 2.70 20.59 14.05
CA ASN A 533 2.31 21.60 13.08
C ASN A 533 3.46 21.86 12.10
N PHE A 534 3.45 21.13 10.99
CA PHE A 534 4.39 21.23 9.88
C PHE A 534 4.33 22.57 9.14
N LYS A 535 3.29 23.42 9.34
CA LYS A 535 3.25 24.76 8.73
C LYS A 535 4.19 25.74 9.41
N LYS A 536 4.41 25.59 10.71
CA LYS A 536 5.12 26.59 11.54
C LYS A 536 6.64 26.46 11.46
N HIS A 537 7.12 25.23 11.29
CA HIS A 537 8.55 24.91 11.30
C HIS A 537 8.89 23.90 10.21
N THR A 538 10.16 23.90 9.80
CA THR A 538 10.68 22.80 9.00
C THR A 538 10.99 21.63 9.92
N ILE A 539 10.18 20.58 9.84
CA ILE A 539 10.28 19.41 10.72
C ILE A 539 10.82 18.22 9.93
N TRP A 540 11.95 17.68 10.40
CA TRP A 540 12.56 16.44 9.90
C TRP A 540 12.36 15.32 10.92
N ILE A 541 12.09 14.12 10.40
CA ILE A 541 11.71 12.97 11.22
C ILE A 541 12.87 11.98 11.28
N ALA A 542 13.38 11.72 12.48
CA ALA A 542 14.33 10.63 12.73
C ALA A 542 13.56 9.36 13.14
N ASP A 543 12.89 8.72 12.17
CA ASP A 543 12.04 7.55 12.43
C ASP A 543 12.86 6.29 12.73
N TYR A 544 13.93 6.06 11.97
CA TYR A 544 15.03 5.14 12.28
C TYR A 544 16.36 5.89 12.19
N PRO A 545 16.85 6.45 13.31
CA PRO A 545 18.10 7.21 13.34
C PRO A 545 19.26 6.45 12.69
N GLY A 546 20.07 7.15 11.89
CA GLY A 546 21.15 6.57 11.09
C GLY A 546 20.70 5.90 9.78
N GLY A 547 19.42 5.52 9.63
CA GLY A 547 18.89 4.88 8.42
C GLY A 547 18.90 5.78 7.19
N ALA A 548 18.63 7.08 7.39
CA ALA A 548 18.82 8.13 6.40
C ALA A 548 19.37 9.41 7.06
N SER A 549 20.23 10.14 6.36
CA SER A 549 20.77 11.44 6.82
C SER A 549 21.52 12.19 5.72
N LEU A 550 21.64 13.51 5.88
CA LEU A 550 22.43 14.36 4.96
C LEU A 550 23.94 14.00 5.02
N PRO A 551 24.70 14.18 3.93
CA PRO A 551 26.15 13.94 3.92
C PRO A 551 26.88 14.74 5.02
N PRO A 552 27.92 14.19 5.67
CA PRO A 552 28.58 12.91 5.40
C PRO A 552 27.93 11.70 6.10
N GLY A 553 26.68 11.82 6.54
CA GLY A 553 25.99 10.80 7.33
C GLY A 553 25.99 11.12 8.84
N MET A 554 24.93 10.69 9.52
CA MET A 554 24.81 10.82 10.98
C MET A 554 25.97 10.08 11.69
N PRO A 555 26.68 10.71 12.64
CA PRO A 555 27.88 10.16 13.25
C PRO A 555 27.56 9.14 14.38
N SER A 556 26.81 8.09 14.04
CA SER A 556 26.44 7.05 15.01
C SER A 556 27.67 6.47 15.72
N PHE A 557 27.57 6.24 17.02
CA PHE A 557 28.61 5.68 17.89
C PHE A 557 29.87 6.54 18.06
N LYS A 558 29.81 7.84 17.71
CA LYS A 558 30.92 8.79 17.95
C LYS A 558 30.70 9.69 19.18
N GLY A 559 29.61 9.48 19.91
CA GLY A 559 29.25 10.24 21.10
C GLY A 559 28.36 11.44 20.81
N GLU A 560 27.78 11.98 21.88
CA GLU A 560 26.75 13.02 21.86
C GLU A 560 27.23 14.35 21.26
N GLU A 561 28.47 14.74 21.53
CA GLU A 561 29.05 16.00 21.01
C GLU A 561 29.26 15.93 19.49
N ALA A 562 29.73 14.78 18.99
CA ALA A 562 29.86 14.57 17.54
C ALA A 562 28.49 14.64 16.84
N LEU A 563 27.45 14.10 17.47
CA LEU A 563 26.07 14.23 16.97
C LEU A 563 25.60 15.69 16.97
N ALA A 564 25.81 16.43 18.06
CA ALA A 564 25.44 17.84 18.14
C ALA A 564 26.15 18.69 17.07
N ASP A 565 27.48 18.55 16.95
CA ASP A 565 28.28 19.25 15.95
C ASP A 565 27.81 18.95 14.52
N TYR A 566 27.51 17.68 14.24
CA TYR A 566 26.95 17.27 12.96
C TYR A 566 25.59 17.95 12.71
N LEU A 567 24.65 17.90 13.65
CA LEU A 567 23.31 18.48 13.47
C LEU A 567 23.39 20.01 13.27
N VAL A 568 24.19 20.71 14.07
CA VAL A 568 24.43 22.15 13.93
C VAL A 568 25.06 22.46 12.57
N SER A 569 26.01 21.65 12.08
CA SER A 569 26.58 21.81 10.75
C SER A 569 25.58 21.64 9.60
N LYS A 570 24.41 21.04 9.87
CA LYS A 570 23.27 20.93 8.93
C LYS A 570 22.18 21.97 9.19
N SER A 571 22.49 23.02 9.94
CA SER A 571 21.54 24.06 10.34
C SER A 571 20.36 23.51 11.16
N ILE A 572 20.55 22.39 11.84
CA ILE A 572 19.58 21.85 12.81
C ILE A 572 20.03 22.31 14.19
N ARG A 573 19.34 23.31 14.73
CA ARG A 573 19.62 23.83 16.07
C ARG A 573 18.78 23.16 17.16
N TYR A 574 17.56 22.75 16.82
CA TYR A 574 16.60 22.25 17.80
C TYR A 574 16.31 20.77 17.59
N VAL A 575 16.29 20.03 18.70
CA VAL A 575 15.90 18.60 18.71
C VAL A 575 14.79 18.38 19.72
N ALA A 576 13.68 17.78 19.26
CA ALA A 576 12.57 17.38 20.11
C ALA A 576 12.58 15.86 20.34
N TYR A 577 12.49 15.42 21.59
CA TYR A 577 12.61 14.01 21.98
C TYR A 577 11.63 13.60 23.09
N SER A 578 10.93 12.48 22.88
CA SER A 578 10.08 11.84 23.90
C SER A 578 10.95 10.89 24.73
N TYR A 579 11.52 11.36 25.82
CA TYR A 579 12.51 10.59 26.57
C TYR A 579 11.88 9.62 27.58
N ALA A 580 10.69 9.90 28.11
CA ALA A 580 10.07 9.08 29.16
C ALA A 580 9.67 7.67 28.68
N ASN A 581 9.28 7.54 27.40
CA ASN A 581 8.96 6.25 26.78
C ASN A 581 9.95 5.86 25.66
N GLU A 582 11.07 6.58 25.58
CA GLU A 582 12.09 6.40 24.54
C GLU A 582 11.50 6.44 23.12
N ALA A 583 10.66 7.45 22.84
CA ALA A 583 9.89 7.60 21.62
C ALA A 583 9.15 6.31 21.24
N ASN A 584 8.52 5.67 22.23
CA ASN A 584 7.84 4.38 22.09
C ASN A 584 8.71 3.28 21.48
N PHE A 585 10.04 3.35 21.66
CA PHE A 585 11.03 2.34 21.29
C PHE A 585 11.90 2.00 22.51
N PRO A 586 11.31 1.47 23.59
CA PRO A 586 12.02 1.30 24.85
C PRO A 586 13.05 0.16 24.79
N ARG A 587 14.27 0.44 25.23
CA ARG A 587 15.39 -0.50 25.27
C ARG A 587 15.03 -1.77 26.02
N LYS A 588 14.35 -1.66 27.17
CA LYS A 588 13.96 -2.82 28.00
C LYS A 588 13.10 -3.85 27.26
N SER A 589 12.20 -3.43 26.34
CA SER A 589 11.35 -4.39 25.61
C SER A 589 11.96 -4.84 24.29
N LEU A 590 12.92 -4.08 23.76
CA LEU A 590 13.50 -4.30 22.43
C LEU A 590 14.97 -4.73 22.46
N GLU A 591 15.60 -4.85 23.63
CA GLU A 591 16.98 -5.34 23.78
C GLU A 591 17.18 -6.74 23.19
N GLY A 592 16.12 -7.56 23.17
CA GLY A 592 16.13 -8.86 22.51
C GLY A 592 16.48 -8.76 21.02
N ARG A 593 16.22 -7.63 20.35
CA ARG A 593 16.62 -7.39 18.95
C ARG A 593 18.14 -7.27 18.78
N LEU A 594 18.89 -7.06 19.86
CA LEU A 594 20.35 -7.00 19.84
C LEU A 594 21.00 -8.38 19.82
N THR A 595 20.27 -9.42 20.24
CA THR A 595 20.75 -10.79 20.31
C THR A 595 21.15 -11.28 18.93
N ILE A 596 22.36 -11.83 18.82
CA ILE A 596 22.82 -12.50 17.60
C ILE A 596 22.13 -13.86 17.54
N SER A 597 20.93 -13.87 16.95
CA SER A 597 20.15 -15.08 16.73
C SER A 597 19.87 -15.23 15.24
N PRO A 598 19.89 -16.46 14.68
CA PRO A 598 19.39 -16.73 13.34
C PRO A 598 17.95 -16.27 13.11
N GLN A 599 17.18 -16.06 14.19
CA GLN A 599 15.77 -15.64 14.15
C GLN A 599 15.60 -14.11 14.04
N ILE A 600 16.65 -13.32 14.32
CA ILE A 600 16.57 -11.86 14.28
C ILE A 600 17.30 -11.35 13.03
N PRO A 601 16.57 -10.80 12.05
CA PRO A 601 17.16 -10.16 10.88
C PRO A 601 18.19 -9.09 11.25
N PHE A 602 19.32 -9.10 10.57
CA PHE A 602 20.43 -8.16 10.83
C PHE A 602 20.01 -6.69 10.73
N TRP A 603 19.11 -6.34 9.81
CA TRP A 603 18.63 -4.97 9.66
C TRP A 603 17.79 -4.52 10.87
N LEU A 604 17.00 -5.40 11.50
CA LEU A 604 16.27 -5.08 12.74
C LEU A 604 17.22 -4.85 13.91
N ARG A 605 18.32 -5.61 13.96
CA ARG A 605 19.39 -5.40 14.94
C ARG A 605 20.08 -4.05 14.71
N ASN A 606 20.42 -3.70 13.47
CA ASN A 606 21.02 -2.40 13.15
C ASN A 606 20.09 -1.24 13.48
N GLN A 607 18.79 -1.37 13.18
CA GLN A 607 17.79 -0.36 13.55
C GLN A 607 17.74 -0.17 15.06
N ALA A 608 17.68 -1.27 15.84
CA ALA A 608 17.70 -1.19 17.29
C ALA A 608 18.99 -0.57 17.83
N LEU A 609 20.16 -0.99 17.35
CA LEU A 609 21.46 -0.47 17.76
C LEU A 609 21.58 1.05 17.53
N ASN A 610 21.29 1.52 16.32
CA ASN A 610 21.37 2.96 16.02
C ASN A 610 20.32 3.77 16.77
N THR A 611 19.11 3.23 16.94
CA THR A 611 18.05 3.91 17.70
C THR A 611 18.44 4.07 19.16
N PHE A 612 18.97 3.01 19.79
CA PHE A 612 19.39 3.06 21.18
C PHE A 612 20.58 3.99 21.42
N GLU A 613 21.56 4.00 20.52
CA GLU A 613 22.69 4.92 20.62
C GLU A 613 22.26 6.37 20.41
N PHE A 614 21.40 6.65 19.42
CA PHE A 614 20.86 7.98 19.20
C PHE A 614 20.06 8.48 20.41
N GLN A 615 19.19 7.64 20.97
CA GLN A 615 18.39 7.97 22.16
C GLN A 615 19.27 8.25 23.39
N GLU A 616 20.34 7.47 23.59
CA GLU A 616 21.32 7.69 24.67
C GLU A 616 22.07 9.02 24.47
N SER A 617 22.51 9.30 23.24
CA SER A 617 23.13 10.58 22.89
C SER A 617 22.20 11.76 23.14
N LEU A 618 20.90 11.65 22.80
CA LEU A 618 19.92 12.69 23.10
C LEU A 618 19.69 12.89 24.60
N GLN A 619 19.68 11.81 25.40
CA GLN A 619 19.57 11.93 26.86
C GLN A 619 20.76 12.71 27.44
N LYS A 620 22.00 12.37 27.05
CA LYS A 620 23.22 13.09 27.47
C LYS A 620 23.23 14.55 27.02
N LEU A 621 22.81 14.84 25.77
CA LEU A 621 22.62 16.22 25.32
C LEU A 621 21.55 16.95 26.13
N GLY A 622 20.47 16.27 26.52
CA GLY A 622 19.46 16.83 27.41
C GLY A 622 20.01 17.25 28.77
N GLU A 623 21.08 16.62 29.25
CA GLU A 623 21.75 16.98 30.49
C GLU A 623 22.64 18.22 30.30
N THR A 624 23.39 18.30 29.19
CA THR A 624 24.39 19.34 28.95
C THR A 624 23.87 20.60 28.24
N ARG A 625 22.88 20.47 27.36
CA ARG A 625 22.30 21.55 26.55
C ARG A 625 21.08 22.16 27.21
N LYS A 626 20.81 23.44 26.93
CA LYS A 626 19.63 24.14 27.44
C LYS A 626 18.36 23.46 26.92
N ARG A 627 17.53 22.96 27.84
CA ARG A 627 16.16 22.53 27.55
C ARG A 627 15.28 23.77 27.51
N ILE A 628 14.81 24.14 26.32
CA ILE A 628 13.90 25.28 26.14
C ILE A 628 12.44 24.90 26.41
N TYR A 629 12.18 23.59 26.43
CA TYR A 629 10.91 22.98 26.84
C TYR A 629 11.21 21.64 27.52
N ASP A 630 10.45 21.35 28.58
CA ASP A 630 10.46 20.06 29.27
C ASP A 630 9.14 19.90 30.03
N ASP A 631 8.38 18.84 29.75
CA ASP A 631 7.12 18.54 30.43
C ASP A 631 7.17 17.27 31.28
N GLY A 632 8.37 16.72 31.51
CA GLY A 632 8.55 15.46 32.23
C GLY A 632 8.45 14.22 31.33
N GLU A 633 7.93 14.35 30.11
CA GLU A 633 7.78 13.28 29.12
C GLU A 633 8.63 13.53 27.86
N ASN A 634 8.62 14.79 27.41
CA ASN A 634 9.25 15.30 26.21
C ASN A 634 10.11 16.51 26.55
N PHE A 635 11.22 16.68 25.84
CA PHE A 635 11.98 17.92 25.88
C PHE A 635 12.28 18.45 24.48
N VAL A 636 12.59 19.75 24.43
CA VAL A 636 13.27 20.40 23.29
C VAL A 636 14.58 20.97 23.77
N ILE A 637 15.67 20.60 23.10
CA ILE A 637 17.01 21.14 23.38
C ILE A 637 17.47 22.11 22.30
N ASP A 638 18.17 23.17 22.72
CA ASP A 638 18.94 24.06 21.85
C ASP A 638 20.41 23.58 21.82
N LEU A 639 20.82 23.00 20.69
CA LEU A 639 22.17 22.42 20.53
C LEU A 639 23.29 23.46 20.63
N SER A 640 22.99 24.75 20.41
CA SER A 640 23.96 25.84 20.46
C SER A 640 24.19 26.42 21.86
N SER A 641 23.35 26.06 22.84
CA SER A 641 23.38 26.62 24.19
C SER A 641 23.75 25.56 25.24
N ASN A 642 24.88 25.74 25.92
CA ASN A 642 25.27 24.90 27.07
C ASN A 642 24.66 25.42 28.37
N LYS A 643 24.18 24.52 29.24
CA LYS A 643 23.66 24.90 30.58
C LYS A 643 24.72 25.54 31.47
N ASN A 644 25.98 25.12 31.35
CA ASN A 644 27.09 25.54 32.22
C ASN A 644 27.80 26.83 31.76
N LYS A 645 27.29 27.53 30.75
CA LYS A 645 27.87 28.79 30.22
C LYS A 645 26.94 30.01 30.42
N GLN A 646 25.98 29.92 31.34
CA GLN A 646 25.11 31.05 31.73
C GLN A 646 25.45 31.57 33.11
#